data_AF-A0A6I1N5E5-F1
#
_entry.id   AF-A0A6I1N5E5-F1
#
_cell.length_a   1.000
_cell.length_b   1.000
_cell.length_c   1.000
_cell.angle_alpha   90.00
_cell.angle_beta   90.00
_cell.angle_gamma   90.00
#
_symmetry.space_group_name_H-M   'P 1'
#
loop_
_entity.id
_entity.type
_entity.pdbx_description
1 polymer ?
#
loop_
_entity_poly.entity_id
_entity_poly.type
_entity_poly.pdbx_seq_one_letter_code
_entity_poly.pdbx_strand_id
1 'polypeptide(L)'
;MSPRTPVKPTSSTIKIPVPKTPDLPESLRPSLPTGPHASGLRPHHLDNPAVSGGQAPALGRPAINTPTEQNLQLTDLPDQARSATSRSLESYRVSTSRALPPPDPQGLRIIKNRHYVDLDSGGTVMVAYDTQLETYRAKRSNELLPSGPALYRIGNGSTWGTEPMAASVDQATASPPPRKRPRLVDEPAAESKPSAEDSRAADTPRASAVVVAKFSYSGQPPYTRLAGPDSQGYYRLKKFDADNTEDSVYAFSKDDDNWVLVDPPEGRMDANGQSLAAERLPAWTDHEIWEHYGLHGNDITRFRSEVETSGKQPQWANASQAGKTREQLIRALKWAHPDKSAEERGQILQGYNLLPSMLPRLQQALQEHARVPDWAQTHKLQSATETDPRRFDLLEQEVLPHIRNIRNFELHSLDPDFDAYYTRPFLEAFLLKIGYRKNIHGCLYRTDIPAMFRTEDRTPFELARDGCMLARENHPPGSTTKKALSATFSLSDAKNYSVGGGPGIGQLRYNRQTNKYPGRRPESESGSDADSEGSADESSSNASQAASSSASGSTRQPSEAASNGSGSGAPISLDSERGYTTYRHRQITSFIYMIDTRNVEVVPGQENRFFNHDPQRSNFFPYDDIEGHISVSDRGVSAERIWLVNSSLTRAASVRAIHQAAGHTAADIESATWSGVDNSAVYDQLIDQVAEAGGTVLNWPADGKIFADDVTWPVSRS
;
A
#
# COMPACT_ATOMS: atom_id res chain seq x y z
N MET A 1 26.58 27.99 40.08
CA MET A 1 26.18 28.17 41.49
C MET A 1 24.67 28.13 41.57
N SER A 2 24.13 27.29 42.46
CA SER A 2 22.78 27.42 43.04
C SER A 2 22.96 27.91 44.50
N PRO A 3 21.93 28.33 45.26
CA PRO A 3 20.50 28.36 44.96
C PRO A 3 19.77 29.69 45.32
N ARG A 4 18.47 29.77 45.01
CA ARG A 4 17.47 30.36 45.93
C ARG A 4 16.07 29.79 45.68
N THR A 5 15.49 29.21 46.72
CA THR A 5 14.09 28.77 46.81
C THR A 5 13.30 29.77 47.68
N PRO A 6 12.06 29.50 48.14
CA PRO A 6 10.83 29.82 47.42
C PRO A 6 9.95 30.85 48.18
N VAL A 7 8.90 31.37 47.54
CA VAL A 7 7.83 32.11 48.23
C VAL A 7 6.52 31.35 48.14
N LYS A 8 5.87 31.16 49.30
CA LYS A 8 4.56 30.51 49.50
C LYS A 8 3.60 31.51 50.18
N PRO A 9 2.31 31.20 50.36
CA PRO A 9 1.21 31.95 49.78
C PRO A 9 0.57 32.96 50.75
N THR A 10 -0.13 33.97 50.20
CA THR A 10 -1.06 34.79 50.98
C THR A 10 -2.51 34.33 50.79
N SER A 11 -3.13 33.93 51.89
CA SER A 11 -4.55 33.57 51.98
C SER A 11 -5.43 34.82 52.03
N SER A 12 -6.69 34.72 51.59
CA SER A 12 -7.70 35.77 51.79
C SER A 12 -9.11 35.18 51.95
N THR A 13 -9.40 34.91 53.23
CA THR A 13 -10.68 34.78 53.93
C THR A 13 -12.00 34.78 53.14
N ILE A 14 -12.73 33.68 53.34
CA ILE A 14 -14.15 33.45 53.02
C ILE A 14 -15.08 34.51 53.64
N LYS A 15 -16.12 34.93 52.91
CA LYS A 15 -17.37 35.46 53.47
C LYS A 15 -18.57 34.77 52.83
N ILE A 16 -19.37 34.08 53.66
CA ILE A 16 -20.64 33.45 53.28
C ILE A 16 -21.80 34.42 53.58
N PRO A 17 -22.73 34.59 52.64
CA PRO A 17 -24.13 34.80 53.00
C PRO A 17 -25.08 33.85 52.22
N VAL A 18 -26.13 33.38 52.91
CA VAL A 18 -27.20 32.47 52.45
C VAL A 18 -28.49 32.90 53.18
N PRO A 19 -29.72 32.73 52.66
CA PRO A 19 -30.22 32.76 51.29
C PRO A 19 -31.31 33.85 51.10
N LYS A 20 -31.96 33.93 49.93
CA LYS A 20 -33.38 34.34 49.80
C LYS A 20 -33.99 33.90 48.46
N THR A 21 -35.09 33.15 48.53
CA THR A 21 -36.03 32.85 47.44
C THR A 21 -36.89 34.07 47.09
N PRO A 22 -37.51 34.10 45.89
CA PRO A 22 -38.97 33.95 45.86
C PRO A 22 -39.54 33.13 44.66
N ASP A 23 -40.42 32.20 45.02
CA ASP A 23 -41.77 31.93 44.51
C ASP A 23 -42.09 31.74 43.00
N LEU A 24 -42.61 30.54 42.73
CA LEU A 24 -43.54 30.21 41.64
C LEU A 24 -44.95 30.72 41.94
N PRO A 25 -45.79 30.89 40.90
CA PRO A 25 -47.22 30.58 41.02
C PRO A 25 -47.62 29.36 40.18
N GLU A 26 -48.62 28.66 40.69
CA GLU A 26 -49.09 27.35 40.26
C GLU A 26 -50.49 27.47 39.64
N SER A 27 -50.77 26.76 38.54
CA SER A 27 -51.98 25.90 38.44
C SER A 27 -52.11 25.21 37.07
N LEU A 28 -52.38 23.90 37.15
CA LEU A 28 -52.85 23.07 36.05
C LEU A 28 -54.38 23.18 35.94
N ARG A 29 -54.94 23.20 34.71
CA ARG A 29 -55.86 22.14 34.20
C ARG A 29 -56.51 22.50 32.84
N PRO A 30 -57.00 21.50 32.06
CA PRO A 30 -57.42 21.65 30.66
C PRO A 30 -58.95 21.72 30.46
N SER A 31 -59.41 22.26 29.31
CA SER A 31 -60.78 22.09 28.78
C SER A 31 -60.88 22.35 27.25
N LEU A 32 -61.55 21.45 26.55
CA LEU A 32 -62.29 21.62 25.27
C LEU A 32 -63.81 21.55 25.60
N PRO A 33 -64.79 21.78 24.68
CA PRO A 33 -64.78 22.38 23.34
C PRO A 33 -65.86 23.50 23.18
N THR A 34 -66.14 23.98 21.95
CA THR A 34 -67.48 24.19 21.30
C THR A 34 -67.37 25.17 20.10
N GLY A 35 -68.10 24.94 18.99
CA GLY A 35 -68.19 25.83 17.80
C GLY A 35 -69.25 26.95 17.95
N PRO A 36 -70.01 27.37 16.89
CA PRO A 36 -70.05 26.86 15.50
C PRO A 36 -70.32 27.91 14.36
N HIS A 37 -70.47 27.42 13.10
CA HIS A 37 -71.09 28.04 11.90
C HIS A 37 -70.33 29.19 11.16
N ALA A 38 -70.52 29.44 9.84
CA ALA A 38 -71.58 29.03 8.90
C ALA A 38 -71.14 28.86 7.42
N SER A 39 -71.94 28.12 6.62
CA SER A 39 -72.33 28.23 5.18
C SER A 39 -71.35 28.80 4.11
N GLY A 40 -71.31 28.38 2.83
CA GLY A 40 -72.08 27.51 1.90
C GLY A 40 -71.43 27.69 0.50
N LEU A 41 -71.68 26.97 -0.62
CA LEU A 41 -72.90 26.42 -1.25
C LEU A 41 -72.53 25.36 -2.33
N ARG A 42 -73.55 24.82 -3.04
CA ARG A 42 -73.50 23.62 -3.93
C ARG A 42 -73.20 23.89 -5.44
N PRO A 43 -72.96 22.84 -6.26
CA PRO A 43 -72.59 22.90 -7.69
C PRO A 43 -73.70 22.46 -8.68
N HIS A 44 -73.51 22.69 -9.99
CA HIS A 44 -74.11 22.01 -11.18
C HIS A 44 -73.34 22.45 -12.47
N HIS A 45 -73.39 21.84 -13.67
CA HIS A 45 -73.57 20.45 -14.17
C HIS A 45 -73.56 20.45 -15.73
N LEU A 46 -72.83 19.53 -16.41
CA LEU A 46 -72.85 19.14 -17.86
C LEU A 46 -72.84 20.22 -18.99
N ASP A 47 -72.20 20.02 -20.15
CA ASP A 47 -72.58 19.08 -21.24
C ASP A 47 -71.43 18.74 -22.22
N ASN A 48 -71.62 17.69 -23.03
CA ASN A 48 -70.74 17.20 -24.11
C ASN A 48 -71.59 16.44 -25.14
N PRO A 49 -71.31 16.47 -26.47
CA PRO A 49 -70.61 15.35 -27.15
C PRO A 49 -69.82 15.83 -28.42
N ALA A 50 -69.31 15.04 -29.40
CA ALA A 50 -69.41 13.61 -29.75
C ALA A 50 -68.28 13.16 -30.74
N VAL A 51 -67.97 11.84 -30.79
CA VAL A 51 -67.68 10.99 -32.00
C VAL A 51 -66.46 11.37 -32.91
N SER A 52 -65.57 10.49 -33.40
CA SER A 52 -65.41 9.01 -33.50
C SER A 52 -63.89 8.67 -33.61
N GLY A 53 -63.35 7.45 -33.42
CA GLY A 53 -63.89 6.17 -32.96
C GLY A 53 -62.92 4.96 -33.20
N GLY A 54 -62.83 4.05 -32.22
CA GLY A 54 -62.52 2.61 -32.38
C GLY A 54 -61.05 2.12 -32.34
N GLN A 55 -60.71 0.91 -31.86
CA GLN A 55 -61.48 -0.14 -31.15
C GLN A 55 -60.53 -1.27 -30.65
N ALA A 56 -60.54 -1.66 -29.35
CA ALA A 56 -60.28 -3.04 -28.83
C ALA A 56 -60.37 -3.13 -27.27
N PRO A 57 -60.72 -4.30 -26.66
CA PRO A 57 -61.16 -4.45 -25.25
C PRO A 57 -60.24 -5.38 -24.40
N ALA A 58 -60.45 -5.72 -23.12
CA ALA A 58 -61.17 -5.17 -21.95
C ALA A 58 -60.82 -6.02 -20.69
N LEU A 59 -61.41 -5.69 -19.51
CA LEU A 59 -61.35 -6.39 -18.20
C LEU A 59 -60.04 -6.22 -17.40
N GLY A 60 -60.05 -5.83 -16.11
CA GLY A 60 -61.15 -5.37 -15.26
C GLY A 60 -60.57 -4.85 -13.92
N ARG A 61 -61.11 -3.75 -13.38
CA ARG A 61 -60.55 -3.02 -12.22
C ARG A 61 -61.62 -2.81 -11.15
N PRO A 62 -61.40 -3.20 -9.89
CA PRO A 62 -62.16 -2.69 -8.75
C PRO A 62 -61.35 -1.67 -7.91
N ALA A 63 -62.10 -0.71 -7.38
CA ALA A 63 -61.90 0.09 -6.16
C ALA A 63 -60.48 0.57 -5.75
N ILE A 64 -60.36 1.89 -5.66
CA ILE A 64 -59.37 2.59 -4.82
C ILE A 64 -59.80 2.43 -3.36
N ASN A 65 -58.89 1.97 -2.49
CA ASN A 65 -58.94 2.23 -1.05
C ASN A 65 -57.81 3.21 -0.69
N THR A 66 -58.16 4.27 0.03
CA THR A 66 -57.21 5.21 0.64
C THR A 66 -56.29 4.50 1.61
N PRO A 67 -54.95 4.73 1.58
CA PRO A 67 -54.09 4.35 2.67
C PRO A 67 -54.35 5.29 3.86
N THR A 68 -54.96 4.74 4.91
CA THR A 68 -54.99 5.33 6.25
C THR A 68 -53.57 5.68 6.69
N GLU A 69 -53.41 6.78 7.45
CA GLU A 69 -52.17 7.04 8.18
C GLU A 69 -51.82 5.85 9.08
N GLN A 70 -50.89 5.00 8.64
CA GLN A 70 -50.25 4.04 9.51
C GLN A 70 -49.14 4.75 10.27
N ASN A 71 -49.56 5.37 11.36
CA ASN A 71 -48.70 5.75 12.47
C ASN A 71 -47.90 4.51 12.89
N LEU A 72 -46.64 4.43 12.44
CA LEU A 72 -45.72 3.34 12.77
C LEU A 72 -45.35 3.45 14.25
N GLN A 73 -46.22 2.90 15.10
CA GLN A 73 -45.87 2.61 16.47
C GLN A 73 -44.64 1.69 16.45
N LEU A 74 -43.56 2.20 17.05
CA LEU A 74 -42.35 1.46 17.36
C LEU A 74 -42.71 0.38 18.40
N THR A 75 -43.24 -0.75 17.92
CA THR A 75 -43.70 -1.85 18.76
C THR A 75 -42.52 -2.75 19.12
N ASP A 76 -42.17 -2.75 20.40
CA ASP A 76 -41.35 -3.73 21.11
C ASP A 76 -40.15 -4.29 20.33
N LEU A 77 -39.04 -3.55 20.41
CA LEU A 77 -37.72 -4.18 20.44
C LEU A 77 -37.73 -5.25 21.56
N PRO A 78 -37.55 -6.55 21.27
CA PRO A 78 -37.42 -7.53 22.33
C PRO A 78 -36.16 -7.21 23.14
N ASP A 79 -36.26 -7.31 24.47
CA ASP A 79 -35.16 -7.06 25.42
C ASP A 79 -34.13 -8.21 25.40
N GLN A 80 -33.54 -8.46 24.24
CA GLN A 80 -32.33 -9.26 24.03
C GLN A 80 -31.08 -8.36 24.02
N ALA A 81 -31.14 -7.19 24.66
CA ALA A 81 -30.01 -6.29 24.85
C ALA A 81 -29.06 -6.76 25.98
N ARG A 82 -28.77 -8.07 26.06
CA ARG A 82 -27.82 -8.66 27.03
C ARG A 82 -27.33 -10.07 26.68
N SER A 83 -26.93 -10.26 25.43
CA SER A 83 -25.95 -11.30 25.07
C SER A 83 -25.27 -10.93 23.77
N ALA A 84 -23.96 -10.71 23.81
CA ALA A 84 -23.14 -10.73 22.60
C ALA A 84 -23.09 -12.19 22.13
N THR A 85 -24.05 -12.60 21.31
CA THR A 85 -24.01 -13.91 20.65
C THR A 85 -22.75 -13.97 19.82
N SER A 86 -21.76 -14.72 20.32
CA SER A 86 -20.53 -15.04 19.62
C SER A 86 -20.91 -15.70 18.29
N ARG A 87 -20.80 -14.93 17.20
CA ARG A 87 -20.96 -15.47 15.84
C ARG A 87 -20.00 -16.65 15.69
N SER A 88 -20.50 -17.75 15.14
CA SER A 88 -19.70 -18.95 14.89
C SER A 88 -18.37 -18.59 14.23
N LEU A 89 -17.29 -19.21 14.69
CA LEU A 89 -15.92 -19.00 14.20
C LEU A 89 -15.80 -19.16 12.67
N GLU A 90 -16.71 -19.93 12.08
CA GLU A 90 -16.90 -20.06 10.63
C GLU A 90 -17.02 -18.72 9.90
N SER A 91 -17.65 -17.72 10.52
CA SER A 91 -17.84 -16.36 9.99
C SER A 91 -16.56 -15.52 9.87
N TYR A 92 -15.41 -16.08 10.26
CA TYR A 92 -14.08 -15.46 10.25
C TYR A 92 -13.06 -16.28 9.46
N ARG A 93 -13.43 -17.46 8.90
CA ARG A 93 -12.53 -18.26 8.06
C ARG A 93 -12.11 -17.48 6.82
N VAL A 94 -10.82 -17.53 6.52
CA VAL A 94 -10.24 -16.87 5.35
C VAL A 94 -10.16 -17.90 4.22
N SER A 95 -10.81 -17.60 3.09
CA SER A 95 -10.67 -18.37 1.86
C SER A 95 -9.32 -18.06 1.20
N THR A 96 -8.25 -18.74 1.62
CA THR A 96 -6.89 -18.50 1.14
C THR A 96 -6.64 -19.16 -0.21
N SER A 97 -6.72 -18.39 -1.30
CA SER A 97 -6.32 -18.81 -2.65
C SER A 97 -4.81 -18.76 -2.90
N ARG A 98 -4.04 -18.15 -1.99
CA ARG A 98 -2.58 -18.04 -2.01
C ARG A 98 -2.02 -18.73 -0.76
N ALA A 99 -0.91 -19.47 -0.92
CA ALA A 99 -0.21 -20.08 0.20
C ALA A 99 0.19 -19.00 1.22
N LEU A 100 -0.23 -19.19 2.49
CA LEU A 100 0.25 -18.39 3.60
C LEU A 100 1.64 -18.89 4.04
N PRO A 101 2.53 -18.01 4.53
CA PRO A 101 3.79 -18.43 5.11
C PRO A 101 3.56 -19.37 6.29
N PRO A 102 4.54 -20.22 6.64
CA PRO A 102 4.47 -21.09 7.82
C PRO A 102 4.24 -20.29 9.10
N PRO A 103 3.63 -20.90 10.13
CA PRO A 103 3.44 -20.26 11.42
C PRO A 103 4.78 -20.07 12.13
N ASP A 104 4.94 -18.93 12.79
CA ASP A 104 6.09 -18.61 13.63
C ASP A 104 6.12 -19.47 14.93
N PRO A 105 7.16 -19.33 15.79
CA PRO A 105 7.23 -20.07 17.06
C PRO A 105 6.07 -19.80 18.06
N GLN A 106 5.27 -18.75 17.84
CA GLN A 106 4.07 -18.43 18.62
C GLN A 106 2.81 -19.10 18.04
N GLY A 107 2.90 -19.73 16.85
CA GLY A 107 1.76 -20.29 16.13
C GLY A 107 1.03 -19.27 15.26
N LEU A 108 1.67 -18.15 14.91
CA LEU A 108 1.10 -17.06 14.12
C LEU A 108 1.69 -17.05 12.71
N ARG A 109 0.84 -17.09 11.68
CA ARG A 109 1.26 -16.82 10.29
C ARG A 109 1.23 -15.31 10.07
N ILE A 110 2.35 -14.70 9.67
CA ILE A 110 2.47 -13.25 9.50
C ILE A 110 2.70 -12.90 8.02
N ILE A 111 1.77 -12.17 7.40
CA ILE A 111 1.91 -11.72 6.00
C ILE A 111 1.34 -10.30 5.80
N LYS A 112 2.17 -9.39 5.29
CA LYS A 112 1.85 -7.94 5.18
C LYS A 112 1.32 -7.36 6.50
N ASN A 113 2.06 -7.58 7.58
CA ASN A 113 1.74 -7.12 8.94
C ASN A 113 0.41 -7.64 9.55
N ARG A 114 -0.28 -8.58 8.88
CA ARG A 114 -1.49 -9.26 9.36
C ARG A 114 -1.12 -10.58 10.02
N HIS A 115 -1.83 -10.91 11.10
CA HIS A 115 -1.66 -12.13 11.86
C HIS A 115 -2.81 -13.08 11.57
N TYR A 116 -2.49 -14.34 11.33
CA TYR A 116 -3.46 -15.41 11.13
C TYR A 116 -3.10 -16.61 12.01
N VAL A 117 -4.09 -17.40 12.38
CA VAL A 117 -3.91 -18.66 13.13
C VAL A 117 -4.64 -19.79 12.43
N ASP A 118 -4.04 -20.97 12.47
CA ASP A 118 -4.71 -22.19 12.03
C ASP A 118 -5.54 -22.74 13.19
N LEU A 119 -6.75 -23.21 12.88
CA LEU A 119 -7.67 -23.75 13.85
C LEU A 119 -7.47 -25.25 14.04
N ASP A 120 -7.73 -25.74 15.26
CA ASP A 120 -7.81 -27.17 15.56
C ASP A 120 -8.90 -27.90 14.74
N SER A 121 -10.03 -27.24 14.56
CA SER A 121 -11.15 -27.60 13.66
C SER A 121 -10.84 -27.39 12.17
N GLY A 122 -9.55 -27.20 11.83
CA GLY A 122 -9.04 -26.98 10.48
C GLY A 122 -9.37 -25.60 9.91
N GLY A 123 -8.65 -25.19 8.86
CA GLY A 123 -8.76 -23.87 8.25
C GLY A 123 -8.05 -22.77 9.05
N THR A 124 -8.06 -21.55 8.49
CA THR A 124 -7.27 -20.42 9.00
C THR A 124 -8.17 -19.20 9.19
N VAL A 125 -7.98 -18.45 10.28
CA VAL A 125 -8.68 -17.19 10.57
C VAL A 125 -7.68 -16.05 10.75
N MET A 126 -8.09 -14.82 10.43
CA MET A 126 -7.31 -13.63 10.77
C MET A 126 -7.60 -13.23 12.23
N VAL A 127 -6.57 -12.73 12.93
CA VAL A 127 -6.67 -12.37 14.35
C VAL A 127 -6.08 -10.99 14.64
N ALA A 128 -6.53 -10.39 15.73
CA ALA A 128 -5.87 -9.28 16.38
C ALA A 128 -5.71 -9.59 17.88
N TYR A 129 -4.63 -9.10 18.51
CA TYR A 129 -4.44 -9.22 19.94
C TYR A 129 -5.41 -8.29 20.68
N ASP A 130 -6.19 -8.84 21.60
CA ASP A 130 -7.12 -8.12 22.46
C ASP A 130 -6.47 -7.91 23.84
N THR A 131 -6.19 -6.65 24.18
CA THR A 131 -5.54 -6.29 25.44
C THR A 131 -6.45 -6.39 26.67
N GLN A 132 -7.78 -6.51 26.49
CA GLN A 132 -8.71 -6.72 27.61
C GLN A 132 -8.82 -8.21 27.97
N LEU A 133 -8.62 -9.10 26.99
CA LEU A 133 -8.68 -10.55 27.15
C LEU A 133 -7.29 -11.22 27.24
N GLU A 134 -6.21 -10.43 27.13
CA GLU A 134 -4.81 -10.86 27.05
C GLU A 134 -4.55 -12.02 26.07
N THR A 135 -5.30 -12.05 24.97
CA THR A 135 -5.26 -13.13 23.97
C THR A 135 -5.66 -12.65 22.59
N TYR A 136 -5.50 -13.51 21.58
CA TYR A 136 -5.94 -13.22 20.22
C TYR A 136 -7.46 -13.39 20.07
N ARG A 137 -8.10 -12.50 19.32
CA ARG A 137 -9.54 -12.53 19.03
C ARG A 137 -9.74 -12.57 17.51
N ALA A 138 -10.65 -13.42 17.04
CA ALA A 138 -10.93 -13.58 15.62
C ALA A 138 -11.46 -12.27 15.00
N LYS A 139 -11.01 -11.96 13.78
CA LYS A 139 -11.22 -10.66 13.14
C LYS A 139 -11.47 -10.83 11.63
N ARG A 140 -12.40 -10.04 11.06
CA ARG A 140 -12.58 -9.95 9.59
C ARG A 140 -11.63 -8.91 8.96
N SER A 141 -11.31 -9.05 7.67
CA SER A 141 -10.38 -8.13 6.98
C SER A 141 -10.87 -6.66 6.99
N ASN A 142 -12.19 -6.47 7.00
CA ASN A 142 -12.89 -5.19 7.02
C ASN A 142 -13.33 -4.74 8.44
N GLU A 143 -12.78 -5.34 9.50
CA GLU A 143 -13.01 -4.86 10.86
C GLU A 143 -11.89 -3.90 11.33
N LEU A 144 -12.23 -2.97 12.22
CA LEU A 144 -11.28 -2.14 12.96
C LEU A 144 -10.83 -2.86 14.23
N LEU A 145 -11.80 -3.18 15.10
CA LEU A 145 -11.62 -3.98 16.31
C LEU A 145 -12.11 -5.43 16.06
N PRO A 146 -11.44 -6.46 16.62
CA PRO A 146 -11.85 -7.85 16.43
C PRO A 146 -13.22 -8.09 17.05
N SER A 147 -14.19 -8.63 16.27
CA SER A 147 -15.55 -8.89 16.76
C SER A 147 -15.82 -10.35 17.16
N GLY A 148 -14.99 -11.30 16.70
CA GLY A 148 -15.20 -12.74 16.83
C GLY A 148 -14.86 -13.35 18.20
N PRO A 149 -14.90 -14.68 18.36
CA PRO A 149 -14.53 -15.32 19.62
C PRO A 149 -13.05 -15.08 19.98
N ALA A 150 -12.75 -15.15 21.28
CA ALA A 150 -11.38 -15.28 21.76
C ALA A 150 -10.81 -16.63 21.29
N LEU A 151 -9.51 -16.65 21.03
CA LEU A 151 -8.77 -17.83 20.60
C LEU A 151 -7.56 -18.02 21.51
N TYR A 152 -7.33 -19.27 21.89
CA TYR A 152 -6.25 -19.70 22.76
C TYR A 152 -5.42 -20.77 22.05
N ARG A 153 -4.10 -20.70 22.21
CA ARG A 153 -3.17 -21.67 21.63
C ARG A 153 -3.32 -23.02 22.33
N ILE A 154 -3.40 -24.11 21.56
CA ILE A 154 -3.60 -25.45 22.10
C ILE A 154 -2.23 -26.10 22.34
N GLY A 155 -1.84 -26.16 23.62
CA GLY A 155 -0.55 -26.66 24.06
C GLY A 155 0.63 -25.96 23.36
N ASN A 156 1.65 -26.73 23.00
CA ASN A 156 2.84 -26.23 22.28
C ASN A 156 2.68 -26.28 20.74
N GLY A 157 1.49 -26.63 20.22
CA GLY A 157 1.23 -26.74 18.78
C GLY A 157 1.18 -25.38 18.06
N SER A 158 0.93 -25.40 16.74
CA SER A 158 0.68 -24.20 15.94
C SER A 158 -0.82 -23.86 15.81
N THR A 159 -1.70 -24.66 16.42
CA THR A 159 -3.16 -24.56 16.30
C THR A 159 -3.82 -23.87 17.49
N TRP A 160 -4.98 -23.27 17.22
CA TRP A 160 -5.74 -22.46 18.17
C TRP A 160 -7.22 -22.90 18.21
N GLY A 161 -7.87 -22.73 19.37
CA GLY A 161 -9.29 -23.03 19.58
C GLY A 161 -9.97 -22.00 20.48
N THR A 162 -11.29 -22.09 20.65
CA THR A 162 -12.07 -21.09 21.41
C THR A 162 -12.06 -21.29 22.92
N GLU A 163 -11.71 -22.49 23.40
CA GLU A 163 -11.69 -22.80 24.82
C GLU A 163 -10.35 -22.44 25.47
N PRO A 164 -10.34 -21.70 26.60
CA PRO A 164 -9.12 -21.52 27.38
C PRO A 164 -8.72 -22.88 27.98
N MET A 165 -7.50 -23.34 27.67
CA MET A 165 -7.05 -24.66 28.09
C MET A 165 -7.01 -24.75 29.63
N ALA A 166 -7.85 -25.60 30.22
CA ALA A 166 -7.96 -25.74 31.67
C ALA A 166 -6.60 -26.16 32.27
N ALA A 167 -6.06 -25.30 33.14
CA ALA A 167 -4.68 -25.39 33.60
C ALA A 167 -4.39 -26.70 34.35
N SER A 168 -3.68 -27.60 33.68
CA SER A 168 -3.00 -28.74 34.31
C SER A 168 -1.53 -28.36 34.54
N VAL A 169 -1.29 -27.73 35.69
CA VAL A 169 -0.04 -27.59 36.47
C VAL A 169 1.27 -27.24 35.70
N ASP A 170 1.87 -26.13 36.11
CA ASP A 170 3.23 -25.67 35.78
C ASP A 170 3.53 -25.22 34.33
N GLN A 171 2.92 -24.11 33.91
CA GLN A 171 3.65 -22.98 33.31
C GLN A 171 2.79 -21.71 33.18
N ALA A 172 3.44 -20.54 33.27
CA ALA A 172 2.79 -19.24 33.14
C ALA A 172 2.47 -18.94 31.66
N THR A 173 1.18 -18.98 31.31
CA THR A 173 0.68 -18.82 29.93
C THR A 173 -0.30 -17.65 29.80
N ALA A 174 0.21 -16.43 29.95
CA ALA A 174 -0.37 -15.29 29.24
C ALA A 174 0.17 -15.30 27.80
N SER A 175 -0.70 -15.15 26.80
CA SER A 175 -0.26 -15.10 25.40
C SER A 175 0.60 -13.84 25.20
N PRO A 176 1.89 -13.95 24.83
CA PRO A 176 2.75 -12.77 24.80
C PRO A 176 2.28 -11.77 23.74
N PRO A 177 2.24 -10.46 24.06
CA PRO A 177 1.86 -9.43 23.11
C PRO A 177 2.84 -9.37 21.92
N PRO A 178 2.41 -8.89 20.75
CA PRO A 178 3.22 -8.89 19.54
C PRO A 178 4.52 -8.09 19.73
N ARG A 179 5.66 -8.75 19.49
CA ARG A 179 6.99 -8.11 19.55
C ARG A 179 7.16 -7.17 18.35
N LYS A 180 7.78 -6.00 18.56
CA LYS A 180 8.15 -5.10 17.47
C LYS A 180 9.15 -5.78 16.52
N ARG A 181 8.68 -6.06 15.30
CA ARG A 181 9.37 -6.47 14.06
C ARG A 181 10.84 -6.95 14.20
N PRO A 182 11.09 -8.27 14.21
CA PRO A 182 12.35 -8.83 13.72
C PRO A 182 12.51 -8.61 12.21
N ARG A 183 13.76 -8.53 11.74
CA ARG A 183 14.12 -8.51 10.32
C ARG A 183 13.98 -9.94 9.77
N LEU A 184 13.53 -10.08 8.52
CA LEU A 184 13.27 -11.40 7.91
C LEU A 184 14.56 -12.26 7.87
N VAL A 185 14.43 -13.53 8.23
CA VAL A 185 15.41 -14.60 8.01
C VAL A 185 14.60 -15.79 7.51
N ASP A 186 14.95 -16.35 6.35
CA ASP A 186 14.21 -17.45 5.74
C ASP A 186 14.63 -18.83 6.27
N GLU A 187 13.82 -19.84 5.95
CA GLU A 187 13.69 -21.16 6.59
C GLU A 187 14.84 -22.18 6.38
N PRO A 188 14.87 -23.26 7.20
CA PRO A 188 15.79 -24.38 7.07
C PRO A 188 15.40 -25.42 5.99
N ALA A 189 16.28 -26.40 5.78
CA ALA A 189 16.29 -27.25 4.59
C ALA A 189 15.56 -28.61 4.70
N ALA A 190 14.95 -28.99 3.57
CA ALA A 190 14.93 -30.30 2.90
C ALA A 190 14.65 -31.62 3.66
N GLU A 191 13.66 -32.38 3.14
CA GLU A 191 13.65 -33.86 3.14
C GLU A 191 13.86 -34.41 1.71
N SER A 192 14.16 -35.71 1.59
CA SER A 192 14.95 -36.25 0.46
C SER A 192 14.34 -37.45 -0.29
N LYS A 193 14.74 -37.59 -1.57
CA LYS A 193 14.71 -38.79 -2.47
C LYS A 193 13.38 -39.13 -3.19
N PRO A 194 13.40 -39.93 -4.30
CA PRO A 194 14.53 -40.42 -5.12
C PRO A 194 14.44 -40.07 -6.62
N SER A 195 15.42 -40.55 -7.40
CA SER A 195 15.68 -40.33 -8.83
C SER A 195 14.62 -40.86 -9.81
N ALA A 196 14.57 -40.25 -11.00
CA ALA A 196 14.21 -40.88 -12.27
C ALA A 196 15.12 -40.33 -13.39
N GLU A 197 15.52 -41.19 -14.34
CA GLU A 197 16.47 -40.88 -15.42
C GLU A 197 15.77 -40.44 -16.73
N ASP A 198 16.58 -40.22 -17.78
CA ASP A 198 16.27 -39.72 -19.13
C ASP A 198 15.85 -38.24 -19.24
N SER A 199 16.50 -37.41 -20.06
CA SER A 199 17.02 -37.73 -21.40
C SER A 199 18.41 -37.15 -21.68
N ARG A 200 19.20 -37.88 -22.48
CA ARG A 200 20.62 -37.62 -22.74
C ARG A 200 20.84 -36.97 -24.11
N ALA A 201 21.44 -35.78 -24.14
CA ALA A 201 22.10 -35.22 -25.32
C ALA A 201 23.54 -34.83 -24.92
N ALA A 202 24.52 -35.14 -25.76
CA ALA A 202 25.92 -35.13 -25.36
C ALA A 202 26.53 -33.72 -25.40
N ASP A 203 26.98 -33.25 -24.23
CA ASP A 203 28.08 -32.30 -24.13
C ASP A 203 29.01 -32.75 -22.98
N THR A 204 30.29 -32.43 -23.06
CA THR A 204 31.29 -32.91 -22.09
C THR A 204 31.14 -32.12 -20.78
N PRO A 205 31.14 -32.75 -19.59
CA PRO A 205 30.92 -32.02 -18.35
C PRO A 205 32.04 -31.00 -18.09
N ARG A 206 31.77 -29.73 -18.39
CA ARG A 206 32.62 -28.60 -17.99
C ARG A 206 32.65 -28.59 -16.46
N ALA A 207 33.84 -28.61 -15.87
CA ALA A 207 33.98 -28.59 -14.41
C ALA A 207 33.24 -27.36 -13.85
N SER A 208 32.22 -27.59 -13.01
CA SER A 208 31.42 -26.51 -12.46
C SER A 208 32.22 -25.80 -11.37
N ALA A 209 32.60 -24.55 -11.61
CA ALA A 209 33.42 -23.78 -10.68
C ALA A 209 32.74 -23.67 -9.29
N VAL A 210 33.52 -23.88 -8.22
CA VAL A 210 32.97 -24.06 -6.88
C VAL A 210 32.69 -22.70 -6.24
N VAL A 211 31.40 -22.40 -6.01
CA VAL A 211 30.96 -21.19 -5.30
C VAL A 211 31.11 -21.39 -3.79
N VAL A 212 31.74 -20.45 -3.09
CA VAL A 212 31.91 -20.50 -1.62
C VAL A 212 31.63 -19.12 -1.00
N ALA A 213 31.01 -19.08 0.17
CA ALA A 213 30.67 -17.83 0.84
C ALA A 213 31.92 -17.07 1.35
N LYS A 214 31.88 -15.74 1.26
CA LYS A 214 32.86 -14.81 1.86
C LYS A 214 32.75 -14.74 3.38
N PHE A 215 31.54 -14.90 3.89
CA PHE A 215 31.18 -14.76 5.30
C PHE A 215 30.42 -15.99 5.79
N SER A 216 30.37 -16.19 7.11
CA SER A 216 29.58 -17.24 7.75
C SER A 216 28.72 -16.62 8.85
N TYR A 217 27.41 -16.91 8.84
CA TYR A 217 26.48 -16.43 9.87
C TYR A 217 26.63 -17.16 11.21
N SER A 218 27.30 -18.31 11.24
CA SER A 218 27.40 -19.20 12.40
C SER A 218 28.84 -19.40 12.93
N GLY A 219 29.83 -18.69 12.38
CA GLY A 219 31.22 -18.85 12.81
C GLY A 219 32.25 -18.10 11.97
N GLN A 220 33.47 -18.62 11.92
CA GLN A 220 34.56 -18.10 11.10
C GLN A 220 34.28 -18.29 9.59
N PRO A 221 34.76 -17.40 8.71
CA PRO A 221 34.59 -17.57 7.27
C PRO A 221 35.36 -18.80 6.78
N PRO A 222 34.86 -19.55 5.78
CA PRO A 222 35.50 -20.79 5.30
C PRO A 222 36.86 -20.54 4.66
N TYR A 223 37.11 -19.30 4.21
CA TYR A 223 38.35 -18.87 3.57
C TYR A 223 38.78 -17.48 4.08
N THR A 224 40.07 -17.34 4.35
CA THR A 224 40.72 -16.06 4.69
C THR A 224 41.39 -15.48 3.44
N ARG A 225 41.10 -14.22 3.10
CA ARG A 225 41.76 -13.51 1.99
C ARG A 225 43.22 -13.22 2.34
N LEU A 226 44.16 -13.76 1.55
CA LEU A 226 45.59 -13.48 1.63
C LEU A 226 45.98 -12.28 0.76
N ALA A 227 45.44 -12.19 -0.45
CA ALA A 227 45.79 -11.17 -1.44
C ALA A 227 44.67 -10.94 -2.48
N GLY A 228 44.88 -9.99 -3.38
CA GLY A 228 43.99 -9.68 -4.52
C GLY A 228 42.92 -8.62 -4.23
N PRO A 229 42.16 -8.15 -5.24
CA PRO A 229 42.27 -8.57 -6.64
C PRO A 229 43.58 -8.08 -7.24
N ASP A 230 44.22 -8.91 -8.06
CA ASP A 230 45.37 -8.51 -8.87
C ASP A 230 44.93 -7.93 -10.24
N SER A 231 45.89 -7.72 -11.14
CA SER A 231 45.63 -7.10 -12.46
C SER A 231 44.79 -7.96 -13.40
N GLN A 232 44.58 -9.25 -13.10
CA GLN A 232 43.67 -10.13 -13.82
C GLN A 232 42.39 -10.46 -13.02
N GLY A 233 42.26 -9.92 -11.80
CA GLY A 233 41.10 -10.04 -10.92
C GLY A 233 41.19 -11.17 -9.89
N TYR A 234 42.31 -11.91 -9.83
CA TYR A 234 42.45 -13.03 -8.91
C TYR A 234 42.60 -12.58 -7.46
N TYR A 235 41.86 -13.25 -6.58
CA TYR A 235 42.08 -13.28 -5.14
C TYR A 235 42.81 -14.56 -4.78
N ARG A 236 43.74 -14.47 -3.82
CA ARG A 236 44.35 -15.64 -3.19
C ARG A 236 43.76 -15.84 -1.81
N LEU A 237 43.25 -17.04 -1.55
CA LEU A 237 42.54 -17.40 -0.33
C LEU A 237 43.24 -18.56 0.38
N LYS A 238 43.23 -18.58 1.71
CA LYS A 238 43.62 -19.73 2.53
C LYS A 238 42.36 -20.37 3.13
N LYS A 239 42.20 -21.68 3.02
CA LYS A 239 41.11 -22.40 3.72
C LYS A 239 41.31 -22.28 5.23
N PHE A 240 40.22 -22.09 5.99
CA PHE A 240 40.31 -21.83 7.44
C PHE A 240 41.07 -22.91 8.22
N ASP A 241 40.76 -24.19 7.97
CA ASP A 241 41.38 -25.34 8.66
C ASP A 241 42.75 -25.78 8.08
N ALA A 242 43.37 -25.01 7.19
CA ALA A 242 44.66 -25.39 6.62
C ALA A 242 45.83 -24.99 7.55
N ASP A 243 46.64 -25.95 7.98
CA ASP A 243 47.82 -25.66 8.81
C ASP A 243 48.87 -24.84 8.03
N ASN A 244 49.14 -25.20 6.77
CA ASN A 244 50.21 -24.58 5.97
C ASN A 244 49.71 -23.41 5.10
N THR A 245 50.56 -22.42 4.80
CA THR A 245 50.22 -21.29 3.90
C THR A 245 50.33 -21.64 2.42
N GLU A 246 50.92 -22.78 2.08
CA GLU A 246 51.13 -23.24 0.71
C GLU A 246 49.85 -23.83 0.09
N ASP A 247 48.87 -24.28 0.90
CA ASP A 247 47.53 -24.70 0.47
C ASP A 247 46.61 -23.50 0.17
N SER A 248 47.12 -22.54 -0.60
CA SER A 248 46.35 -21.37 -1.04
C SER A 248 45.62 -21.64 -2.33
N VAL A 249 44.32 -21.32 -2.38
CA VAL A 249 43.48 -21.44 -3.59
C VAL A 249 43.28 -20.07 -4.24
N TYR A 250 43.04 -20.07 -5.54
CA TYR A 250 42.68 -18.87 -6.29
C TYR A 250 41.16 -18.77 -6.44
N ALA A 251 40.66 -17.53 -6.47
CA ALA A 251 39.25 -17.24 -6.58
C ALA A 251 38.99 -15.94 -7.34
N PHE A 252 37.82 -15.84 -7.96
CA PHE A 252 37.24 -14.58 -8.40
C PHE A 252 36.13 -14.13 -7.43
N SER A 253 35.91 -12.83 -7.33
CA SER A 253 34.70 -12.30 -6.69
C SER A 253 33.52 -12.50 -7.64
N LYS A 254 32.44 -13.13 -7.14
CA LYS A 254 31.22 -13.35 -7.92
C LYS A 254 30.20 -12.23 -7.71
N ASP A 255 29.98 -11.92 -6.45
CA ASP A 255 29.05 -10.92 -5.91
C ASP A 255 29.58 -10.48 -4.53
N ASP A 256 28.87 -9.63 -3.79
CA ASP A 256 29.37 -9.11 -2.50
C ASP A 256 29.57 -10.19 -1.42
N ASP A 257 28.83 -11.31 -1.51
CA ASP A 257 28.77 -12.37 -0.49
C ASP A 257 29.50 -13.66 -0.88
N ASN A 258 29.86 -13.85 -2.16
CA ASN A 258 30.44 -15.10 -2.66
C ASN A 258 31.76 -14.93 -3.44
N TRP A 259 32.64 -15.91 -3.22
CA TRP A 259 33.77 -16.25 -4.08
C TRP A 259 33.37 -17.35 -5.06
N VAL A 260 34.08 -17.43 -6.19
CA VAL A 260 34.13 -18.63 -7.04
C VAL A 260 35.57 -19.08 -7.10
N LEU A 261 35.84 -20.29 -6.62
CA LEU A 261 37.15 -20.92 -6.70
C LEU A 261 37.45 -21.25 -8.17
N VAL A 262 38.65 -20.88 -8.62
CA VAL A 262 39.10 -21.02 -10.01
C VAL A 262 40.57 -21.40 -10.07
N ASP A 263 40.93 -22.18 -11.09
CA ASP A 263 42.33 -22.40 -11.41
C ASP A 263 42.89 -21.21 -12.22
N PRO A 264 44.12 -20.75 -11.94
CA PRO A 264 44.83 -19.86 -12.84
C PRO A 264 45.40 -20.64 -14.04
N PRO A 265 45.67 -20.00 -15.20
CA PRO A 265 46.30 -20.69 -16.32
C PRO A 265 47.73 -21.11 -15.98
N GLU A 266 48.19 -22.24 -16.53
CA GLU A 266 49.54 -22.75 -16.27
C GLU A 266 50.61 -21.72 -16.66
N GLY A 267 51.61 -21.54 -15.77
CA GLY A 267 52.71 -20.61 -15.97
C GLY A 267 52.36 -19.11 -15.92
N ARG A 268 51.09 -18.74 -15.65
CA ARG A 268 50.64 -17.33 -15.61
C ARG A 268 50.63 -16.70 -14.21
N MET A 269 51.23 -17.35 -13.21
CA MET A 269 51.44 -16.82 -11.86
C MET A 269 52.93 -16.66 -11.57
N ASP A 270 53.31 -15.55 -10.94
CA ASP A 270 54.69 -15.30 -10.51
C ASP A 270 55.06 -16.08 -9.23
N ALA A 271 56.33 -15.97 -8.79
CA ALA A 271 56.81 -16.61 -7.57
C ALA A 271 56.11 -16.11 -6.28
N ASN A 272 55.43 -14.96 -6.34
CA ASN A 272 54.63 -14.41 -5.24
C ASN A 272 53.15 -14.77 -5.37
N GLY A 273 52.74 -15.55 -6.37
CA GLY A 273 51.35 -15.92 -6.66
C GLY A 273 50.48 -14.74 -7.13
N GLN A 274 51.04 -13.82 -7.92
CA GLN A 274 50.33 -12.75 -8.62
C GLN A 274 50.23 -13.05 -10.12
N SER A 275 49.13 -12.63 -10.76
CA SER A 275 48.93 -12.81 -12.20
C SER A 275 49.98 -12.09 -13.03
N LEU A 276 50.58 -12.80 -13.99
CA LEU A 276 51.36 -12.20 -15.08
C LEU A 276 50.40 -11.58 -16.12
N ALA A 277 50.77 -10.40 -16.63
CA ALA A 277 50.02 -9.69 -17.66
C ALA A 277 49.78 -10.57 -18.90
N ALA A 278 48.58 -10.47 -19.48
CA ALA A 278 48.24 -11.25 -20.67
C ALA A 278 48.88 -10.64 -21.93
N GLU A 279 49.79 -11.36 -22.57
CA GLU A 279 50.37 -10.96 -23.86
C GLU A 279 49.31 -10.91 -24.98
N ARG A 280 48.37 -11.86 -24.93
CA ARG A 280 47.27 -12.01 -25.90
C ARG A 280 45.96 -11.43 -25.36
N LEU A 281 45.30 -10.61 -26.17
CA LEU A 281 44.05 -9.92 -25.81
C LEU A 281 44.17 -9.13 -24.47
N PRO A 282 45.18 -8.25 -24.30
CA PRO A 282 45.48 -7.59 -23.01
C PRO A 282 44.34 -6.72 -22.47
N ALA A 283 43.40 -6.32 -23.32
CA ALA A 283 42.25 -5.50 -22.93
C ALA A 283 41.19 -6.28 -22.12
N TRP A 284 41.19 -7.61 -22.15
CA TRP A 284 40.33 -8.44 -21.30
C TRP A 284 41.13 -8.97 -20.11
N THR A 285 40.58 -8.91 -18.90
CA THR A 285 41.13 -9.64 -17.74
C THR A 285 40.67 -11.09 -17.73
N ASP A 286 41.40 -11.96 -17.05
CA ASP A 286 40.98 -13.36 -16.86
C ASP A 286 39.64 -13.44 -16.08
N HIS A 287 39.37 -12.49 -15.17
CA HIS A 287 38.06 -12.32 -14.51
C HIS A 287 36.93 -11.91 -15.47
N GLU A 288 37.14 -10.97 -16.40
CA GLU A 288 36.12 -10.60 -17.41
C GLU A 288 35.81 -11.78 -18.36
N ILE A 289 36.81 -12.59 -18.70
CA ILE A 289 36.62 -13.81 -19.51
C ILE A 289 35.81 -14.85 -18.72
N TRP A 290 36.12 -15.04 -17.44
CA TRP A 290 35.31 -15.90 -16.57
C TRP A 290 33.87 -15.40 -16.41
N GLU A 291 33.67 -14.11 -16.15
CA GLU A 291 32.33 -13.53 -15.93
C GLU A 291 31.46 -13.66 -17.20
N HIS A 292 32.06 -13.48 -18.37
CA HIS A 292 31.32 -13.54 -19.63
C HIS A 292 31.10 -14.97 -20.17
N TYR A 293 32.01 -15.93 -19.91
CA TYR A 293 31.98 -17.26 -20.56
C TYR A 293 32.05 -18.47 -19.60
N GLY A 294 32.29 -18.24 -18.31
CA GLY A 294 32.53 -19.29 -17.30
C GLY A 294 33.88 -20.02 -17.45
N LEU A 295 34.85 -19.46 -18.16
CA LEU A 295 36.17 -20.08 -18.38
C LEU A 295 37.12 -19.81 -17.21
N HIS A 296 37.98 -20.77 -16.88
CA HIS A 296 39.15 -20.60 -16.00
C HIS A 296 40.27 -21.57 -16.39
N GLY A 297 41.43 -21.47 -15.73
CA GLY A 297 42.59 -22.30 -16.03
C GLY A 297 43.03 -22.21 -17.49
N ASN A 298 43.41 -23.36 -18.06
CA ASN A 298 43.93 -23.44 -19.42
C ASN A 298 42.90 -23.13 -20.53
N ASP A 299 41.60 -23.17 -20.23
CA ASP A 299 40.56 -22.71 -21.18
C ASP A 299 40.72 -21.22 -21.53
N ILE A 300 41.21 -20.41 -20.60
CA ILE A 300 41.52 -18.99 -20.86
C ILE A 300 42.71 -18.86 -21.82
N THR A 301 43.76 -19.66 -21.65
CA THR A 301 44.91 -19.70 -22.57
C THR A 301 44.48 -20.10 -23.98
N ARG A 302 43.60 -21.10 -24.09
CA ARG A 302 42.99 -21.53 -25.36
C ARG A 302 42.16 -20.40 -25.99
N PHE A 303 41.25 -19.81 -25.22
CA PHE A 303 40.40 -18.70 -25.65
C PHE A 303 41.23 -17.53 -26.22
N ARG A 304 42.20 -17.02 -25.46
CA ARG A 304 43.06 -15.91 -25.89
C ARG A 304 43.83 -16.21 -27.18
N SER A 305 44.26 -17.46 -27.37
CA SER A 305 45.02 -17.89 -28.56
C SER A 305 44.14 -18.02 -29.81
N GLU A 306 42.91 -18.52 -29.67
CA GLU A 306 41.94 -18.58 -30.77
C GLU A 306 41.43 -17.17 -31.16
N VAL A 307 41.25 -16.27 -30.19
CA VAL A 307 40.88 -14.86 -30.46
C VAL A 307 41.99 -14.12 -31.20
N GLU A 308 43.26 -14.27 -30.80
CA GLU A 308 44.39 -13.67 -31.53
C GLU A 308 44.46 -14.14 -32.99
N THR A 309 44.17 -15.42 -33.24
CA THR A 309 44.21 -16.01 -34.58
C THR A 309 43.03 -15.59 -35.47
N SER A 310 41.83 -15.48 -34.89
CA SER A 310 40.58 -15.28 -35.64
C SER A 310 40.04 -13.85 -35.64
N GLY A 311 40.50 -13.00 -34.71
CA GLY A 311 39.94 -11.68 -34.43
C GLY A 311 38.51 -11.69 -33.89
N LYS A 312 38.00 -12.84 -33.43
CA LYS A 312 36.59 -13.05 -33.03
C LYS A 312 36.49 -13.94 -31.79
N GLN A 313 35.31 -13.95 -31.17
CA GLN A 313 34.94 -14.91 -30.14
C GLN A 313 35.05 -16.36 -30.66
N PRO A 314 35.64 -17.31 -29.90
CA PRO A 314 35.69 -18.71 -30.25
C PRO A 314 34.29 -19.35 -30.25
N GLN A 315 33.97 -20.20 -31.23
CA GLN A 315 32.63 -20.82 -31.36
C GLN A 315 32.25 -21.75 -30.20
N TRP A 316 33.23 -22.31 -29.48
CA TRP A 316 32.99 -23.15 -28.29
C TRP A 316 32.83 -22.33 -26.99
N ALA A 317 33.16 -21.04 -27.02
CA ALA A 317 33.04 -20.14 -25.87
C ALA A 317 31.64 -19.51 -25.86
N ASN A 318 30.66 -20.25 -25.34
CA ASN A 318 29.29 -19.77 -25.17
C ASN A 318 29.21 -18.70 -24.08
N ALA A 319 28.57 -17.57 -24.39
CA ALA A 319 28.36 -16.48 -23.43
C ALA A 319 27.36 -16.89 -22.33
N SER A 320 27.69 -16.56 -21.09
CA SER A 320 26.87 -16.81 -19.91
C SER A 320 25.54 -16.06 -19.97
N GLN A 321 24.44 -16.80 -19.84
CA GLN A 321 23.08 -16.28 -19.73
C GLN A 321 22.68 -15.96 -18.27
N ALA A 322 23.63 -15.96 -17.34
CA ALA A 322 23.39 -15.63 -15.93
C ALA A 322 23.37 -14.10 -15.71
N GLY A 323 22.64 -13.66 -14.68
CA GLY A 323 22.44 -12.23 -14.39
C GLY A 323 21.38 -11.58 -15.28
N LYS A 324 21.18 -10.28 -15.12
CA LYS A 324 20.15 -9.50 -15.83
C LYS A 324 20.53 -9.21 -17.29
N THR A 325 19.54 -8.96 -18.14
CA THR A 325 19.72 -8.57 -19.56
C THR A 325 20.71 -7.41 -19.72
N ARG A 326 20.63 -6.39 -18.86
CA ARG A 326 21.51 -5.22 -18.88
C ARG A 326 22.97 -5.58 -18.63
N GLU A 327 23.23 -6.45 -17.65
CA GLU A 327 24.58 -6.93 -17.31
C GLU A 327 25.16 -7.77 -18.45
N GLN A 328 24.34 -8.66 -19.04
CA GLN A 328 24.71 -9.46 -20.20
C GLN A 328 25.11 -8.57 -21.40
N LEU A 329 24.35 -7.50 -21.67
CA LEU A 329 24.68 -6.51 -22.70
C LEU A 329 25.96 -5.72 -22.38
N ILE A 330 26.17 -5.30 -21.13
CA ILE A 330 27.39 -4.59 -20.69
C ILE A 330 28.64 -5.46 -20.85
N ARG A 331 28.54 -6.77 -20.57
CA ARG A 331 29.63 -7.72 -20.84
C ARG A 331 29.85 -7.90 -22.34
N ALA A 332 28.80 -8.14 -23.13
CA ALA A 332 28.91 -8.31 -24.58
C ALA A 332 29.50 -7.08 -25.30
N LEU A 333 29.20 -5.86 -24.82
CA LEU A 333 29.77 -4.61 -25.34
C LEU A 333 31.30 -4.50 -25.18
N LYS A 334 31.94 -5.32 -24.34
CA LYS A 334 33.41 -5.36 -24.21
C LYS A 334 34.11 -5.67 -25.54
N TRP A 335 33.48 -6.44 -26.42
CA TRP A 335 33.99 -6.68 -27.77
C TRP A 335 34.07 -5.42 -28.63
N ALA A 336 33.02 -4.59 -28.59
CA ALA A 336 32.94 -3.34 -29.35
C ALA A 336 33.75 -2.21 -28.70
N HIS A 337 33.93 -2.26 -27.38
CA HIS A 337 34.55 -1.23 -26.55
C HIS A 337 35.54 -1.86 -25.53
N PRO A 338 36.65 -2.44 -26.01
CA PRO A 338 37.58 -3.21 -25.16
C PRO A 338 38.36 -2.33 -24.18
N ASP A 339 38.55 -1.05 -24.51
CA ASP A 339 39.24 -0.03 -23.72
C ASP A 339 38.37 0.59 -22.61
N LYS A 340 37.08 0.25 -22.54
CA LYS A 340 36.10 0.85 -21.64
C LYS A 340 35.79 -0.02 -20.42
N SER A 341 35.59 0.61 -19.26
CA SER A 341 35.14 -0.05 -18.03
C SER A 341 33.69 -0.57 -18.16
N ALA A 342 33.23 -1.38 -17.21
CA ALA A 342 31.84 -1.85 -17.21
C ALA A 342 30.83 -0.69 -17.06
N GLU A 343 31.18 0.32 -16.24
CA GLU A 343 30.40 1.54 -16.03
C GLU A 343 30.35 2.39 -17.30
N GLU A 344 31.49 2.60 -17.98
CA GLU A 344 31.55 3.31 -19.25
C GLU A 344 30.75 2.60 -20.35
N ARG A 345 30.82 1.25 -20.42
CA ARG A 345 29.99 0.45 -21.33
C ARG A 345 28.50 0.56 -21.00
N GLY A 346 28.15 0.66 -19.71
CA GLY A 346 26.80 0.96 -19.24
C GLY A 346 26.30 2.34 -19.67
N GLN A 347 27.14 3.38 -19.60
CA GLN A 347 26.83 4.73 -20.10
C GLN A 347 26.69 4.74 -21.63
N ILE A 348 27.54 4.00 -22.35
CA ILE A 348 27.45 3.82 -23.80
C ILE A 348 26.11 3.18 -24.17
N LEU A 349 25.71 2.09 -23.48
CA LEU A 349 24.43 1.40 -23.67
C LEU A 349 23.23 2.34 -23.42
N GLN A 350 23.25 3.06 -22.30
CA GLN A 350 22.23 4.05 -21.94
C GLN A 350 22.08 5.13 -23.02
N GLY A 351 23.18 5.51 -23.66
CA GLY A 351 23.22 6.47 -24.76
C GLY A 351 22.52 6.04 -26.05
N TYR A 352 22.03 4.80 -26.18
CA TYR A 352 21.23 4.36 -27.33
C TYR A 352 19.72 4.56 -27.15
N ASN A 353 19.22 4.75 -25.92
CA ASN A 353 17.78 4.85 -25.61
C ASN A 353 16.96 3.69 -26.24
N LEU A 354 17.43 2.45 -26.06
CA LEU A 354 16.90 1.28 -26.77
C LEU A 354 15.45 0.98 -26.40
N LEU A 355 14.65 0.57 -27.38
CA LEU A 355 13.33 0.00 -27.13
C LEU A 355 13.47 -1.37 -26.43
N PRO A 356 12.50 -1.81 -25.61
CA PRO A 356 12.46 -3.17 -25.06
C PRO A 356 12.66 -4.27 -26.12
N SER A 357 12.01 -4.15 -27.29
CA SER A 357 12.13 -5.07 -28.43
C SER A 357 13.52 -5.09 -29.09
N MET A 358 14.34 -4.05 -28.87
CA MET A 358 15.70 -3.94 -29.40
C MET A 358 16.74 -4.62 -28.52
N LEU A 359 16.47 -4.86 -27.23
CA LEU A 359 17.40 -5.49 -26.29
C LEU A 359 17.86 -6.90 -26.77
N PRO A 360 16.97 -7.88 -27.06
CA PRO A 360 17.41 -9.20 -27.54
C PRO A 360 18.07 -9.12 -28.92
N ARG A 361 17.64 -8.19 -29.78
CA ARG A 361 18.24 -7.97 -31.11
C ARG A 361 19.67 -7.45 -31.03
N LEU A 362 19.96 -6.57 -30.07
CA LEU A 362 21.31 -6.08 -29.81
C LEU A 362 22.19 -7.17 -29.20
N GLN A 363 21.64 -7.94 -28.25
CA GLN A 363 22.34 -9.07 -27.64
C GLN A 363 22.79 -10.10 -28.67
N GLN A 364 21.89 -10.53 -29.56
CA GLN A 364 22.20 -11.43 -30.67
C GLN A 364 23.27 -10.83 -31.60
N ALA A 365 23.12 -9.58 -32.03
CA ALA A 365 24.08 -8.93 -32.93
C ALA A 365 25.49 -8.79 -32.32
N LEU A 366 25.59 -8.53 -31.01
CA LEU A 366 26.88 -8.50 -30.31
C LEU A 366 27.53 -9.89 -30.22
N GLN A 367 26.74 -10.94 -29.96
CA GLN A 367 27.22 -12.33 -29.95
C GLN A 367 27.70 -12.81 -31.33
N GLU A 368 26.95 -12.49 -32.40
CA GLU A 368 27.26 -12.96 -33.76
C GLU A 368 28.39 -12.17 -34.44
N HIS A 369 28.56 -10.89 -34.10
CA HIS A 369 29.42 -9.98 -34.87
C HIS A 369 30.45 -9.20 -34.06
N ALA A 370 30.47 -9.32 -32.72
CA ALA A 370 31.41 -8.63 -31.84
C ALA A 370 31.42 -7.09 -32.00
N ARG A 371 30.35 -6.50 -32.56
CA ARG A 371 30.24 -5.06 -32.88
C ARG A 371 28.81 -4.58 -32.74
N VAL A 372 28.63 -3.30 -32.42
CA VAL A 372 27.30 -2.66 -32.42
C VAL A 372 26.79 -2.57 -33.88
N PRO A 373 25.55 -3.01 -34.19
CA PRO A 373 25.01 -2.99 -35.54
C PRO A 373 24.54 -1.59 -35.98
N ASP A 374 24.55 -1.33 -37.29
CA ASP A 374 24.23 -0.02 -37.90
C ASP A 374 22.81 0.49 -37.56
N TRP A 375 21.84 -0.42 -37.38
CA TRP A 375 20.49 -0.05 -36.97
C TRP A 375 20.47 0.57 -35.57
N ALA A 376 21.34 0.14 -34.65
CA ALA A 376 21.42 0.70 -33.31
C ALA A 376 22.06 2.10 -33.35
N GLN A 377 23.07 2.31 -34.19
CA GLN A 377 23.63 3.66 -34.42
C GLN A 377 22.59 4.61 -35.02
N THR A 378 21.76 4.13 -35.94
CA THR A 378 20.68 4.92 -36.54
C THR A 378 19.60 5.27 -35.50
N HIS A 379 19.17 4.30 -34.69
CA HIS A 379 18.21 4.53 -33.59
C HIS A 379 18.75 5.51 -32.53
N LYS A 380 20.05 5.45 -32.21
CA LYS A 380 20.70 6.40 -31.31
C LYS A 380 20.63 7.84 -31.82
N LEU A 381 20.89 8.06 -33.10
CA LEU A 381 20.78 9.39 -33.73
C LEU A 381 19.32 9.89 -33.76
N GLN A 382 18.36 9.00 -34.06
CA GLN A 382 16.93 9.33 -34.06
C GLN A 382 16.41 9.69 -32.67
N SER A 383 16.65 8.85 -31.66
CA SER A 383 16.18 9.09 -30.28
C SER A 383 16.78 10.37 -29.65
N ALA A 384 18.03 10.71 -29.99
CA ALA A 384 18.68 11.95 -29.58
C ALA A 384 18.15 13.22 -30.27
N THR A 385 17.39 13.10 -31.36
CA THR A 385 16.90 14.26 -32.13
C THR A 385 15.64 14.84 -31.46
N GLU A 386 15.80 15.85 -30.61
CA GLU A 386 14.68 16.41 -29.83
C GLU A 386 13.54 17.03 -30.67
N THR A 387 13.84 17.43 -31.90
CA THR A 387 12.90 18.03 -32.85
C THR A 387 12.07 17.00 -33.64
N ASP A 388 12.35 15.69 -33.54
CA ASP A 388 11.51 14.67 -34.16
C ASP A 388 10.26 14.41 -33.30
N PRO A 389 9.04 14.78 -33.77
CA PRO A 389 7.82 14.56 -33.00
C PRO A 389 7.51 13.07 -32.78
N ARG A 390 8.10 12.17 -33.59
CA ARG A 390 7.84 10.73 -33.56
C ARG A 390 8.87 9.91 -32.78
N ARG A 391 9.90 10.55 -32.19
CA ARG A 391 11.00 9.87 -31.47
C ARG A 391 10.58 8.96 -30.32
N PHE A 392 9.33 9.07 -29.88
CA PHE A 392 8.74 8.29 -28.80
C PHE A 392 7.69 7.27 -29.26
N ASP A 393 7.23 7.30 -30.51
CA ASP A 393 6.00 6.59 -30.91
C ASP A 393 6.10 5.06 -30.78
N LEU A 394 7.28 4.49 -31.07
CA LEU A 394 7.52 3.05 -30.87
C LEU A 394 7.68 2.69 -29.39
N LEU A 395 8.33 3.54 -28.60
CA LEU A 395 8.48 3.30 -27.15
C LEU A 395 7.13 3.40 -26.43
N GLU A 396 6.28 4.31 -26.87
CA GLU A 396 4.91 4.47 -26.39
C GLU A 396 4.07 3.21 -26.66
N GLN A 397 4.17 2.63 -27.87
CA GLN A 397 3.53 1.35 -28.21
C GLN A 397 4.02 0.18 -27.34
N GLU A 398 5.31 0.14 -27.00
CA GLU A 398 5.88 -0.93 -26.17
C GLU A 398 5.65 -0.75 -24.66
N VAL A 399 5.44 0.49 -24.16
CA VAL A 399 5.34 0.78 -22.72
C VAL A 399 3.90 1.00 -22.23
N LEU A 400 3.05 1.72 -22.99
CA LEU A 400 1.68 2.02 -22.54
C LEU A 400 0.87 0.78 -22.12
N PRO A 401 0.92 -0.37 -22.84
CA PRO A 401 0.17 -1.58 -22.46
C PRO A 401 0.56 -2.14 -21.09
N HIS A 402 1.73 -1.79 -20.56
CA HIS A 402 2.26 -2.33 -19.30
C HIS A 402 2.04 -1.42 -18.09
N ILE A 403 1.66 -0.14 -18.27
CA ILE A 403 1.50 0.81 -17.15
C ILE A 403 0.47 0.32 -16.13
N ARG A 404 -0.68 -0.17 -16.59
CA ARG A 404 -1.73 -0.76 -15.72
C ARG A 404 -1.20 -1.97 -14.97
N ASN A 405 -0.45 -2.84 -15.64
CA ASN A 405 0.10 -4.05 -15.03
C ASN A 405 1.14 -3.70 -13.95
N ILE A 406 2.05 -2.77 -14.25
CA ILE A 406 3.05 -2.25 -13.28
C ILE A 406 2.35 -1.67 -12.05
N ARG A 407 1.36 -0.78 -12.24
CA ARG A 407 0.57 -0.17 -11.16
C ARG A 407 -0.07 -1.19 -10.23
N ASN A 408 -0.56 -2.29 -10.81
CA ASN A 408 -1.40 -3.28 -10.15
C ASN A 408 -0.68 -4.59 -9.79
N PHE A 409 0.66 -4.64 -9.89
CA PHE A 409 1.48 -5.83 -9.61
C PHE A 409 1.12 -7.05 -10.50
N GLU A 410 0.61 -6.80 -11.70
CA GLU A 410 0.31 -7.81 -12.71
C GLU A 410 1.53 -8.03 -13.61
N LEU A 411 1.62 -9.22 -14.24
CA LEU A 411 2.77 -9.61 -15.04
C LEU A 411 2.95 -8.70 -16.27
N HIS A 412 4.19 -8.32 -16.57
CA HIS A 412 4.57 -7.53 -17.75
C HIS A 412 5.89 -8.02 -18.36
N SER A 413 6.15 -7.67 -19.62
CA SER A 413 7.34 -8.07 -20.37
C SER A 413 8.49 -7.04 -20.37
N LEU A 414 8.30 -5.86 -19.74
CA LEU A 414 9.39 -4.89 -19.60
C LEU A 414 10.46 -5.39 -18.63
N ASP A 415 11.72 -5.19 -19.01
CA ASP A 415 12.90 -5.57 -18.23
C ASP A 415 12.98 -4.81 -16.90
N PRO A 416 13.40 -5.42 -15.77
CA PRO A 416 13.45 -4.76 -14.47
C PRO A 416 14.38 -3.55 -14.39
N ASP A 417 15.41 -3.46 -15.25
CA ASP A 417 16.35 -2.34 -15.29
C ASP A 417 15.90 -1.27 -16.33
N PHE A 418 14.59 -1.17 -16.61
CA PHE A 418 14.02 -0.36 -17.68
C PHE A 418 14.60 1.07 -17.75
N ASP A 419 14.61 1.80 -16.64
CA ASP A 419 15.06 3.19 -16.61
C ASP A 419 16.57 3.34 -16.92
N ALA A 420 17.37 2.32 -16.64
CA ALA A 420 18.81 2.29 -16.83
C ALA A 420 19.26 2.00 -18.28
N TYR A 421 18.34 1.84 -19.23
CA TYR A 421 18.61 1.80 -20.68
C TYR A 421 18.48 3.16 -21.39
N TYR A 422 17.96 4.19 -20.71
CA TYR A 422 17.67 5.50 -21.30
C TYR A 422 18.48 6.62 -20.68
N THR A 423 18.93 7.57 -21.50
CA THR A 423 19.48 8.83 -21.00
C THR A 423 18.41 9.59 -20.21
N ARG A 424 18.80 10.23 -19.10
CA ARG A 424 17.83 10.90 -18.21
C ARG A 424 16.95 11.95 -18.91
N PRO A 425 17.47 12.82 -19.80
CA PRO A 425 16.63 13.76 -20.54
C PRO A 425 15.60 13.09 -21.47
N PHE A 426 16.01 11.99 -22.14
CA PHE A 426 15.10 11.23 -23.02
C PHE A 426 13.98 10.57 -22.22
N LEU A 427 14.32 9.90 -21.10
CA LEU A 427 13.35 9.24 -20.24
C LEU A 427 12.37 10.25 -19.61
N GLU A 428 12.86 11.39 -19.12
CA GLU A 428 12.00 12.43 -18.53
C GLU A 428 11.05 13.05 -19.56
N ALA A 429 11.52 13.30 -20.79
CA ALA A 429 10.68 13.78 -21.88
C ALA A 429 9.66 12.73 -22.36
N PHE A 430 10.03 11.45 -22.38
CA PHE A 430 9.12 10.34 -22.68
C PHE A 430 8.01 10.21 -21.63
N LEU A 431 8.39 10.16 -20.35
CA LEU A 431 7.47 10.09 -19.22
C LEU A 431 6.49 11.28 -19.22
N LEU A 432 6.97 12.47 -19.59
CA LEU A 432 6.11 13.65 -19.76
C LEU A 432 5.11 13.50 -20.91
N LYS A 433 5.51 12.92 -22.07
CA LYS A 433 4.60 12.65 -23.20
C LYS A 433 3.43 11.74 -22.77
N ILE A 434 3.72 10.69 -22.00
CA ILE A 434 2.71 9.69 -21.58
C ILE A 434 1.95 10.05 -20.29
N GLY A 435 2.06 11.31 -19.83
CA GLY A 435 1.20 11.89 -18.80
C GLY A 435 1.80 12.02 -17.39
N TYR A 436 3.05 11.58 -17.16
CA TYR A 436 3.71 11.79 -15.87
C TYR A 436 4.25 13.21 -15.73
N ARG A 437 4.18 13.73 -14.51
CA ARG A 437 4.84 14.98 -14.11
C ARG A 437 5.71 14.72 -12.88
N LYS A 438 6.68 15.59 -12.61
CA LYS A 438 7.47 15.54 -11.37
C LYS A 438 7.01 16.60 -10.39
N ASN A 439 6.82 16.20 -9.14
CA ASN A 439 6.51 17.13 -8.05
C ASN A 439 7.78 17.71 -7.43
N ILE A 440 7.61 18.57 -6.42
CA ILE A 440 8.71 19.26 -5.72
C ILE A 440 9.73 18.33 -5.04
N HIS A 441 9.41 17.05 -4.88
CA HIS A 441 10.29 16.04 -4.29
C HIS A 441 10.96 15.13 -5.34
N GLY A 442 10.59 15.30 -6.62
CA GLY A 442 11.08 14.50 -7.74
C GLY A 442 10.32 13.18 -7.96
N CYS A 443 9.22 12.94 -7.24
CA CYS A 443 8.34 11.80 -7.50
C CYS A 443 7.53 12.03 -8.79
N LEU A 444 7.35 10.96 -9.57
CA LEU A 444 6.40 10.93 -10.69
C LEU A 444 4.98 10.92 -10.16
N TYR A 445 4.14 11.78 -10.72
CA TYR A 445 2.71 11.83 -10.44
C TYR A 445 1.90 11.94 -11.71
N ARG A 446 0.63 11.54 -11.61
CA ARG A 446 -0.40 11.67 -12.65
C ARG A 446 -1.57 12.48 -12.09
N THR A 447 -2.43 12.98 -12.98
CA THR A 447 -3.67 13.68 -12.60
C THR A 447 -4.90 13.20 -13.37
N ASP A 448 -4.72 12.17 -14.18
CA ASP A 448 -5.71 11.53 -15.05
C ASP A 448 -6.16 10.16 -14.51
N ILE A 449 -5.53 9.65 -13.43
CA ILE A 449 -5.98 8.45 -12.71
C ILE A 449 -7.40 8.71 -12.18
N PRO A 450 -8.44 7.96 -12.64
CA PRO A 450 -9.82 8.33 -12.39
C PRO A 450 -10.21 8.26 -10.91
N ALA A 451 -9.81 7.19 -10.22
CA ALA A 451 -10.15 6.96 -8.83
C ALA A 451 -9.03 6.28 -8.05
N MET A 452 -9.11 6.38 -6.73
CA MET A 452 -8.37 5.51 -5.81
C MET A 452 -9.28 5.00 -4.70
N PHE A 453 -8.91 3.89 -4.07
CA PHE A 453 -9.70 3.21 -3.05
C PHE A 453 -8.99 3.22 -1.70
N ARG A 454 -9.72 3.43 -0.62
CA ARG A 454 -9.18 3.51 0.75
C ARG A 454 -10.20 2.96 1.74
N THR A 455 -9.74 2.23 2.76
CA THR A 455 -10.57 1.89 3.93
C THR A 455 -10.38 2.90 5.06
N GLU A 456 -11.45 3.28 5.75
CA GLU A 456 -11.50 4.31 6.79
C GLU A 456 -12.39 3.96 7.99
N ASP A 457 -12.13 4.63 9.12
CA ASP A 457 -12.98 4.58 10.31
C ASP A 457 -14.13 5.57 10.25
N ARG A 458 -13.96 6.70 9.55
CA ARG A 458 -14.94 7.79 9.49
C ARG A 458 -16.20 7.34 8.75
N THR A 459 -17.35 7.66 9.32
CA THR A 459 -18.66 7.30 8.77
C THR A 459 -18.96 8.14 7.52
N PRO A 460 -19.83 7.69 6.59
CA PRO A 460 -20.23 8.53 5.45
C PRO A 460 -20.94 9.80 5.93
N PHE A 461 -21.59 9.77 7.10
CA PHE A 461 -22.26 10.91 7.71
C PHE A 461 -21.28 11.94 8.22
N GLU A 462 -20.17 11.52 8.86
CA GLU A 462 -19.08 12.41 9.29
C GLU A 462 -18.48 13.16 8.09
N LEU A 463 -18.15 12.42 7.02
CA LEU A 463 -17.55 13.01 5.82
C LEU A 463 -18.52 13.94 5.06
N ALA A 464 -19.81 13.60 5.02
CA ALA A 464 -20.84 14.46 4.42
C ALA A 464 -21.11 15.73 5.25
N ARG A 465 -21.19 15.61 6.58
CA ARG A 465 -21.41 16.70 7.54
C ARG A 465 -20.26 17.69 7.57
N ASP A 466 -19.03 17.20 7.57
CA ASP A 466 -17.82 18.03 7.58
C ASP A 466 -17.43 18.52 6.18
N GLY A 467 -18.14 18.07 5.13
CA GLY A 467 -17.93 18.44 3.73
C GLY A 467 -16.63 17.94 3.11
N CYS A 468 -15.81 17.16 3.84
CA CYS A 468 -14.51 16.68 3.38
C CYS A 468 -13.98 15.45 4.14
N MET A 469 -12.90 14.88 3.61
CA MET A 469 -12.00 13.94 4.28
C MET A 469 -10.61 14.57 4.46
N LEU A 470 -10.23 14.85 5.70
CA LEU A 470 -8.86 15.25 6.06
C LEU A 470 -7.87 14.09 5.93
N ALA A 471 -6.62 14.38 5.54
CA ALA A 471 -5.51 13.44 5.66
C ALA A 471 -5.04 13.37 7.13
N ARG A 472 -5.47 12.32 7.86
CA ARG A 472 -5.15 12.09 9.29
C ARG A 472 -3.84 11.34 9.52
N GLU A 473 -3.23 10.82 8.46
CA GLU A 473 -1.97 10.07 8.55
C GLU A 473 -0.77 10.99 8.74
N ASN A 474 0.21 10.52 9.51
CA ASN A 474 1.51 11.18 9.67
C ASN A 474 2.53 10.51 8.74
N HIS A 475 2.25 10.58 7.44
CA HIS A 475 3.22 10.22 6.41
C HIS A 475 4.46 11.09 6.54
N PRO A 476 5.68 10.53 6.42
CA PRO A 476 6.87 11.31 6.20
C PRO A 476 6.69 12.25 4.99
N PRO A 477 7.05 13.55 5.10
CA PRO A 477 7.07 14.44 3.95
C PRO A 477 7.97 13.91 2.84
N GLY A 478 7.62 14.17 1.57
CA GLY A 478 8.48 13.82 0.44
C GLY A 478 7.80 13.08 -0.71
N SER A 479 6.61 12.53 -0.54
CA SER A 479 5.93 11.77 -1.60
C SER A 479 5.05 12.63 -2.51
N THR A 480 4.21 13.51 -1.94
CA THR A 480 3.30 14.43 -2.66
C THR A 480 3.64 15.91 -2.42
N THR A 481 3.24 16.84 -3.31
CA THR A 481 3.45 18.29 -3.12
C THR A 481 2.79 18.86 -1.86
N LYS A 482 1.57 18.37 -1.53
CA LYS A 482 0.85 18.70 -0.29
C LYS A 482 0.88 17.52 0.69
N LYS A 483 -0.04 17.46 1.66
CA LYS A 483 -0.10 16.33 2.60
C LYS A 483 -0.53 15.06 1.86
N ALA A 484 0.20 13.96 2.05
CA ALA A 484 -0.16 12.67 1.48
C ALA A 484 -1.37 12.07 2.23
N LEU A 485 -2.29 11.49 1.47
CA LEU A 485 -3.29 10.54 1.93
C LEU A 485 -3.03 9.20 1.24
N SER A 486 -2.86 8.14 2.03
CA SER A 486 -2.63 6.81 1.47
C SER A 486 -3.90 6.23 0.86
N ALA A 487 -3.76 5.55 -0.28
CA ALA A 487 -4.81 4.80 -0.93
C ALA A 487 -4.19 3.71 -1.82
N THR A 488 -5.04 2.87 -2.43
CA THR A 488 -4.61 1.84 -3.37
C THR A 488 -5.37 1.95 -4.70
N PHE A 489 -4.80 1.35 -5.75
CA PHE A 489 -5.35 1.34 -7.11
C PHE A 489 -6.33 0.18 -7.35
N SER A 490 -6.58 -0.68 -6.37
CA SER A 490 -7.40 -1.90 -6.47
C SER A 490 -8.49 -1.90 -5.40
N LEU A 491 -9.76 -2.03 -5.81
CA LEU A 491 -10.89 -2.07 -4.88
C LEU A 491 -10.83 -3.32 -3.98
N SER A 492 -10.35 -4.44 -4.52
CA SER A 492 -10.12 -5.67 -3.76
C SER A 492 -9.02 -5.54 -2.70
N ASP A 493 -7.98 -4.74 -2.95
CA ASP A 493 -6.91 -4.51 -1.99
C ASP A 493 -7.32 -3.52 -0.89
N ALA A 494 -8.20 -2.57 -1.18
CA ALA A 494 -8.76 -1.66 -0.18
C ALA A 494 -9.44 -2.43 0.97
N LYS A 495 -10.17 -3.52 0.67
CA LYS A 495 -10.79 -4.42 1.66
C LYS A 495 -9.80 -5.04 2.66
N ASN A 496 -8.50 -5.04 2.35
CA ASN A 496 -7.43 -5.56 3.19
C ASN A 496 -6.59 -4.47 3.89
N TYR A 497 -6.86 -3.19 3.62
CA TYR A 497 -6.00 -2.07 4.02
C TYR A 497 -6.01 -1.77 5.55
N SER A 498 -7.05 -2.20 6.26
CA SER A 498 -7.35 -1.91 7.68
C SER A 498 -6.30 -2.35 8.73
N VAL A 499 -5.20 -2.99 8.31
CA VAL A 499 -4.24 -3.65 9.22
C VAL A 499 -2.76 -3.30 8.90
N GLY A 500 -2.47 -2.71 7.73
CA GLY A 500 -1.11 -2.35 7.29
C GLY A 500 -0.83 -0.85 7.11
N GLY A 501 -1.87 -0.06 6.80
CA GLY A 501 -1.75 1.38 6.56
C GLY A 501 -3.06 2.17 6.71
N GLY A 502 -4.21 1.49 6.79
CA GLY A 502 -5.50 2.11 7.06
C GLY A 502 -5.68 2.59 8.52
N PRO A 503 -6.90 2.96 8.92
CA PRO A 503 -7.21 3.50 10.24
C PRO A 503 -6.86 2.53 11.38
N GLY A 504 -5.71 2.75 12.01
CA GLY A 504 -5.31 2.01 13.20
C GLY A 504 -6.24 2.29 14.39
N ILE A 505 -6.24 1.40 15.38
CA ILE A 505 -7.04 1.50 16.63
C ILE A 505 -6.88 2.88 17.32
N GLY A 506 -5.71 3.52 17.17
CA GLY A 506 -5.47 4.87 17.67
C GLY A 506 -6.41 5.95 17.11
N GLN A 507 -6.93 5.78 15.90
CA GLN A 507 -7.85 6.75 15.27
C GLN A 507 -9.25 6.73 15.88
N LEU A 508 -9.67 5.62 16.50
CA LEU A 508 -10.92 5.52 17.28
C LEU A 508 -10.86 6.29 18.62
N ARG A 509 -9.70 6.86 18.97
CA ARG A 509 -9.57 7.79 20.11
C ARG A 509 -10.04 9.21 19.77
N TYR A 510 -10.37 9.50 18.52
CA TYR A 510 -10.84 10.81 18.08
C TYR A 510 -12.33 10.70 17.75
N ASN A 511 -13.14 11.60 18.30
CA ASN A 511 -14.58 11.59 18.06
C ASN A 511 -14.89 12.09 16.62
N ARG A 512 -14.20 13.14 16.18
CA ARG A 512 -14.27 13.71 14.82
C ARG A 512 -12.88 13.87 14.22
N GLN A 513 -12.79 13.88 12.89
CA GLN A 513 -11.56 14.16 12.15
C GLN A 513 -10.90 15.52 12.45
N THR A 514 -11.65 16.47 13.01
CA THR A 514 -11.15 17.80 13.40
C THR A 514 -10.58 17.86 14.81
N ASN A 515 -10.80 16.86 15.68
CA ASN A 515 -10.20 16.87 17.02
C ASN A 515 -8.66 16.76 16.89
N LYS A 516 -7.92 17.74 17.39
CA LYS A 516 -6.44 17.76 17.36
C LYS A 516 -5.83 16.74 18.32
N TYR A 517 -6.50 16.48 19.44
CA TYR A 517 -6.00 15.59 20.50
C TYR A 517 -6.93 14.40 20.70
N PRO A 518 -6.41 13.22 21.07
CA PRO A 518 -7.22 12.06 21.36
C PRO A 518 -7.98 12.24 22.68
N GLY A 519 -9.21 11.73 22.73
CA GLY A 519 -10.01 11.64 23.94
C GLY A 519 -9.60 10.49 24.86
N ARG A 520 -10.33 10.37 25.98
CA ARG A 520 -10.20 9.32 27.00
C ARG A 520 -11.23 8.21 26.77
N ARG A 521 -10.93 6.97 27.14
CA ARG A 521 -11.94 5.89 27.18
C ARG A 521 -12.76 6.03 28.47
N PRO A 522 -14.07 5.70 28.47
CA PRO A 522 -14.89 5.74 29.69
C PRO A 522 -14.33 4.87 30.82
N GLU A 523 -13.64 3.79 30.47
CA GLU A 523 -13.16 2.75 31.38
C GLU A 523 -11.72 3.02 31.89
N SER A 524 -11.08 4.09 31.39
CA SER A 524 -9.75 4.56 31.85
C SER A 524 -9.85 5.50 33.07
N GLU A 525 -10.45 5.04 34.18
CA GLU A 525 -10.50 5.84 35.43
C GLU A 525 -9.17 5.85 36.21
N SER A 526 -8.26 4.93 35.92
CA SER A 526 -6.87 5.00 36.39
C SER A 526 -6.10 6.08 35.63
N GLY A 527 -5.61 7.10 36.34
CA GLY A 527 -5.00 8.31 35.77
C GLY A 527 -3.68 8.17 35.00
N SER A 528 -3.29 6.98 34.56
CA SER A 528 -2.03 6.72 33.83
C SER A 528 -2.05 7.17 32.36
N ASP A 529 -3.23 7.29 31.75
CA ASP A 529 -3.37 7.74 30.35
C ASP A 529 -3.16 9.26 30.17
N ALA A 530 -3.00 10.01 31.27
CA ALA A 530 -2.71 11.45 31.23
C ALA A 530 -1.22 11.75 30.96
N ASP A 531 -0.32 10.87 31.40
CA ASP A 531 1.13 11.12 31.42
C ASP A 531 1.91 10.23 30.43
N SER A 532 1.23 9.44 29.59
CA SER A 532 1.86 8.78 28.43
C SER A 532 2.07 9.76 27.26
N GLU A 533 2.84 10.81 27.53
CA GLU A 533 3.55 11.64 26.54
C GLU A 533 4.60 10.76 25.84
N GLY A 534 4.14 9.87 24.95
CA GLY A 534 4.93 8.80 24.34
C GLY A 534 4.99 8.89 22.81
N SER A 535 5.82 9.80 22.30
CA SER A 535 6.24 9.90 20.88
C SER A 535 5.13 9.73 19.82
N ALA A 536 4.23 10.71 19.75
CA ALA A 536 3.92 11.31 18.45
C ALA A 536 4.77 12.58 18.36
N ASP A 537 5.79 12.59 17.50
CA ASP A 537 6.84 13.63 17.50
C ASP A 537 6.28 15.07 17.52
N GLU A 538 6.94 15.92 18.31
CA GLU A 538 6.90 17.39 18.28
C GLU A 538 7.56 17.94 16.98
N SER A 539 7.19 17.35 15.85
CA SER A 539 7.42 17.85 14.49
C SER A 539 6.10 18.21 13.81
N SER A 540 5.16 18.75 14.60
CA SER A 540 4.00 19.51 14.11
C SER A 540 4.44 20.90 13.63
N SER A 541 5.44 20.96 12.75
CA SER A 541 5.86 22.20 12.10
C SER A 541 5.05 22.41 10.81
N ASN A 542 4.50 23.61 10.68
CA ASN A 542 3.67 24.01 9.54
C ASN A 542 4.45 23.89 8.22
N ALA A 543 4.14 22.88 7.41
CA ALA A 543 4.42 22.88 5.97
C ALA A 543 3.45 23.81 5.21
N SER A 544 3.33 25.05 5.66
CA SER A 544 2.52 26.12 5.09
C SER A 544 3.20 27.48 5.25
N GLN A 545 4.47 27.56 4.85
CA GLN A 545 5.10 28.83 4.48
C GLN A 545 5.43 28.85 2.98
N ALA A 546 4.45 29.28 2.20
CA ALA A 546 4.68 29.94 0.92
C ALA A 546 3.58 30.99 0.68
N ALA A 547 4.02 32.26 0.59
CA ALA A 547 3.26 33.46 0.19
C ALA A 547 2.31 34.18 1.19
N SER A 548 2.48 35.52 1.23
CA SER A 548 1.55 36.60 1.65
C SER A 548 1.16 36.80 3.13
N SER A 549 2.08 37.43 3.87
CA SER A 549 1.90 38.75 4.55
C SER A 549 0.54 39.20 5.14
N SER A 550 0.58 39.43 6.46
CA SER A 550 0.15 40.68 7.15
C SER A 550 -1.34 41.09 7.18
N ALA A 551 -2.02 40.82 8.32
CA ALA A 551 -2.96 41.76 8.96
C ALA A 551 -3.10 41.46 10.47
N SER A 552 -3.31 42.49 11.29
CA SER A 552 -3.30 42.41 12.76
C SER A 552 -4.62 41.87 13.36
N GLY A 553 -4.54 41.37 14.61
CA GLY A 553 -5.62 40.61 15.23
C GLY A 553 -6.73 41.40 15.93
N SER A 554 -7.77 40.67 16.34
CA SER A 554 -8.66 41.03 17.46
C SER A 554 -9.35 39.78 18.02
N THR A 555 -9.49 39.71 19.34
CA THR A 555 -10.01 38.54 20.08
C THR A 555 -11.54 38.56 20.14
N ARG A 556 -12.21 37.46 19.75
CA ARG A 556 -13.62 37.18 20.15
C ARG A 556 -13.86 35.70 20.43
N GLN A 557 -14.81 35.45 21.33
CA GLN A 557 -15.22 34.14 21.84
C GLN A 557 -16.02 33.30 20.81
N PRO A 558 -16.10 31.98 20.99
CA PRO A 558 -16.82 31.09 20.07
C PRO A 558 -18.34 31.18 20.27
N SER A 559 -19.07 31.12 19.16
CA SER A 559 -20.51 30.84 19.11
C SER A 559 -20.77 29.82 18.01
N GLU A 560 -21.58 28.81 18.31
CA GLU A 560 -21.95 27.76 17.37
C GLU A 560 -22.72 28.32 16.17
N ALA A 561 -22.26 28.05 14.95
CA ALA A 561 -23.04 28.17 13.73
C ALA A 561 -22.43 27.29 12.63
N ALA A 562 -23.20 26.34 12.11
CA ALA A 562 -22.84 25.66 10.87
C ALA A 562 -22.89 26.67 9.71
N SER A 563 -21.81 26.75 8.92
CA SER A 563 -21.75 27.62 7.75
C SER A 563 -21.88 26.80 6.47
N ASN A 564 -22.98 27.03 5.74
CA ASN A 564 -23.16 26.53 4.39
C ASN A 564 -22.02 27.02 3.47
N GLY A 565 -21.76 26.24 2.42
CA GLY A 565 -20.63 26.48 1.51
C GLY A 565 -20.63 27.88 0.87
N SER A 566 -19.56 28.62 1.09
CA SER A 566 -19.09 29.71 0.23
C SER A 566 -17.58 29.87 0.37
N GLY A 567 -16.90 30.14 -0.74
CA GLY A 567 -15.46 29.97 -0.89
C GLY A 567 -14.58 30.99 -0.15
N SER A 568 -14.44 30.84 1.17
CA SER A 568 -13.35 31.46 1.93
C SER A 568 -12.14 30.52 1.97
N GLY A 569 -11.01 30.93 1.39
CA GLY A 569 -9.80 30.11 1.19
C GLY A 569 -9.04 29.67 2.45
N ALA A 570 -9.66 29.69 3.62
CA ALA A 570 -9.05 29.27 4.87
C ALA A 570 -8.85 27.73 4.97
N PRO A 571 -7.81 27.28 5.70
CA PRO A 571 -7.70 25.90 6.20
C PRO A 571 -8.88 25.49 7.08
N ILE A 572 -9.10 24.19 7.24
CA ILE A 572 -10.04 23.68 8.25
C ILE A 572 -9.41 23.84 9.64
N SER A 573 -10.13 24.53 10.53
CA SER A 573 -9.69 24.71 11.92
C SER A 573 -9.81 23.39 12.68
N LEU A 574 -8.70 22.96 13.28
CA LEU A 574 -8.71 21.82 14.19
C LEU A 574 -9.21 22.24 15.57
N ASP A 575 -10.11 21.45 16.12
CA ASP A 575 -10.59 21.60 17.49
C ASP A 575 -9.48 21.24 18.48
N SER A 576 -9.26 22.10 19.47
CA SER A 576 -8.22 21.96 20.48
C SER A 576 -8.74 21.44 21.83
N GLU A 577 -10.00 20.98 21.91
CA GLU A 577 -10.53 20.29 23.08
C GLU A 577 -9.64 19.10 23.49
N ARG A 578 -9.50 18.91 24.81
CA ARG A 578 -8.72 17.83 25.43
C ARG A 578 -9.54 17.15 26.52
N GLY A 579 -9.33 15.85 26.68
CA GLY A 579 -9.92 15.10 27.80
C GLY A 579 -11.40 14.70 27.63
N TYR A 580 -12.02 15.00 26.49
CA TYR A 580 -13.35 14.53 26.15
C TYR A 580 -13.43 12.99 26.17
N THR A 581 -14.61 12.46 26.49
CA THR A 581 -14.88 11.02 26.46
C THR A 581 -15.09 10.56 25.02
N THR A 582 -14.41 9.48 24.63
CA THR A 582 -14.51 8.89 23.30
C THR A 582 -15.76 8.03 23.18
N TYR A 583 -16.57 8.22 22.13
CA TYR A 583 -17.72 7.35 21.84
C TYR A 583 -17.40 6.27 20.80
N ARG A 584 -16.36 6.43 20.00
CA ARG A 584 -16.00 5.52 18.88
C ARG A 584 -15.17 4.31 19.29
N HIS A 585 -14.85 4.17 20.58
CA HIS A 585 -13.93 3.16 21.10
C HIS A 585 -14.43 1.70 21.00
N ARG A 586 -15.69 1.48 20.62
CA ARG A 586 -16.29 0.14 20.36
C ARG A 586 -16.55 -0.13 18.88
N GLN A 587 -16.25 0.82 17.99
CA GLN A 587 -16.53 0.70 16.56
C GLN A 587 -15.77 -0.47 15.92
N ILE A 588 -16.51 -1.47 15.42
CA ILE A 588 -15.96 -2.61 14.68
C ILE A 588 -15.95 -2.37 13.16
N THR A 589 -16.92 -1.63 12.64
CA THR A 589 -17.13 -1.41 11.20
C THR A 589 -16.08 -0.45 10.60
N SER A 590 -15.43 -0.84 9.51
CA SER A 590 -14.72 0.09 8.62
C SER A 590 -15.47 0.28 7.29
N PHE A 591 -15.17 1.39 6.62
CA PHE A 591 -15.84 1.81 5.38
C PHE A 591 -14.84 1.84 4.24
N ILE A 592 -15.19 1.25 3.09
CA ILE A 592 -14.40 1.35 1.86
C ILE A 592 -14.92 2.56 1.08
N TYR A 593 -14.06 3.55 0.88
CA TYR A 593 -14.33 4.71 0.03
C TYR A 593 -13.61 4.61 -1.30
N MET A 594 -14.32 4.96 -2.35
CA MET A 594 -13.77 5.33 -3.64
C MET A 594 -13.68 6.86 -3.70
N ILE A 595 -12.53 7.36 -4.15
CA ILE A 595 -12.18 8.78 -4.17
C ILE A 595 -11.96 9.21 -5.62
N ASP A 596 -12.71 10.21 -6.10
CA ASP A 596 -12.50 10.83 -7.41
C ASP A 596 -11.20 11.64 -7.41
N THR A 597 -10.16 11.09 -8.05
CA THR A 597 -8.82 11.67 -8.14
C THR A 597 -8.57 12.44 -9.43
N ARG A 598 -9.60 12.62 -10.29
CA ARG A 598 -9.44 13.41 -11.53
C ARG A 598 -9.03 14.85 -11.22
N ASN A 599 -7.94 15.29 -11.86
CA ASN A 599 -7.29 16.58 -11.66
C ASN A 599 -6.65 16.78 -10.26
N VAL A 600 -6.38 15.68 -9.54
CA VAL A 600 -5.61 15.68 -8.28
C VAL A 600 -4.24 15.05 -8.53
N GLU A 601 -3.19 15.53 -7.88
CA GLU A 601 -1.89 14.85 -7.90
C GLU A 601 -2.01 13.47 -7.23
N VAL A 602 -1.81 12.42 -8.00
CA VAL A 602 -1.70 11.04 -7.53
C VAL A 602 -0.29 10.53 -7.83
N VAL A 603 0.39 10.03 -6.81
CA VAL A 603 1.77 9.56 -6.87
C VAL A 603 1.76 8.03 -6.76
N PRO A 604 1.82 7.30 -7.89
CA PRO A 604 1.82 5.84 -7.89
C PRO A 604 3.16 5.27 -7.40
N GLY A 605 3.13 4.51 -6.31
CA GLY A 605 4.33 3.94 -5.70
C GLY A 605 5.09 3.00 -6.62
N GLN A 606 4.40 2.03 -7.22
CA GLN A 606 5.04 1.02 -8.05
C GLN A 606 5.59 1.56 -9.38
N GLU A 607 4.87 2.49 -10.02
CA GLU A 607 5.36 3.20 -11.22
C GLU A 607 6.58 4.09 -10.89
N ASN A 608 6.67 4.67 -9.69
CA ASN A 608 7.89 5.36 -9.25
C ASN A 608 9.06 4.39 -9.05
N ARG A 609 8.83 3.24 -8.38
CA ARG A 609 9.87 2.21 -8.18
C ARG A 609 10.43 1.69 -9.50
N PHE A 610 9.63 1.68 -10.57
CA PHE A 610 9.98 1.17 -11.90
C PHE A 610 10.55 2.23 -12.88
N PHE A 611 9.92 3.41 -13.00
CA PHE A 611 10.32 4.43 -13.98
C PHE A 611 11.22 5.54 -13.41
N ASN A 612 11.37 5.62 -12.10
CA ASN A 612 12.06 6.71 -11.41
C ASN A 612 12.88 6.17 -10.23
N HIS A 613 13.60 5.08 -10.47
CA HIS A 613 14.42 4.47 -9.45
C HIS A 613 15.55 5.43 -9.05
N ASP A 614 15.62 5.76 -7.75
CA ASP A 614 16.73 6.50 -7.16
C ASP A 614 17.11 5.77 -5.86
N PRO A 615 18.25 5.04 -5.83
CA PRO A 615 18.69 4.32 -4.65
C PRO A 615 18.86 5.19 -3.40
N GLN A 616 19.07 6.51 -3.58
CA GLN A 616 19.23 7.47 -2.49
C GLN A 616 17.89 8.00 -1.95
N ARG A 617 16.75 7.70 -2.61
CA ARG A 617 15.41 8.21 -2.26
C ARG A 617 14.35 7.12 -2.04
N SER A 618 14.75 5.88 -1.78
CA SER A 618 13.90 4.68 -1.78
C SER A 618 12.75 4.62 -0.75
N ASN A 619 12.54 5.65 0.08
CA ASN A 619 11.68 5.62 1.27
C ASN A 619 10.33 6.38 1.14
N PHE A 620 9.90 6.78 -0.06
CA PHE A 620 8.65 7.55 -0.24
C PHE A 620 7.34 6.80 0.08
N PHE A 621 7.37 5.46 0.08
CA PHE A 621 6.22 4.57 0.31
C PHE A 621 6.59 3.51 1.35
N PRO A 622 6.59 3.86 2.65
CA PRO A 622 7.18 3.02 3.70
C PRO A 622 6.22 2.00 4.31
N TYR A 623 4.91 2.02 3.99
CA TYR A 623 3.90 1.20 4.66
C TYR A 623 3.55 -0.10 3.91
N ASP A 624 3.31 -0.06 2.58
CA ASP A 624 3.06 -1.26 1.77
C ASP A 624 3.58 -1.16 0.33
N ASP A 625 3.63 -2.29 -0.37
CA ASP A 625 3.95 -2.33 -1.80
C ASP A 625 2.83 -1.69 -2.65
N ILE A 626 1.56 -2.01 -2.39
CA ILE A 626 0.31 -1.58 -3.06
C ILE A 626 -0.11 -0.13 -2.78
N GLU A 627 0.74 0.66 -2.12
CA GLU A 627 0.46 2.03 -1.72
C GLU A 627 0.68 3.04 -2.87
N GLY A 628 -0.26 3.96 -3.03
CA GLY A 628 -0.12 5.19 -3.79
C GLY A 628 -0.66 6.36 -2.98
N HIS A 629 -0.14 7.56 -3.21
CA HIS A 629 -0.52 8.74 -2.42
C HIS A 629 -1.33 9.74 -3.22
N ILE A 630 -2.46 10.17 -2.65
CA ILE A 630 -3.25 11.30 -3.12
C ILE A 630 -2.71 12.57 -2.46
N SER A 631 -2.46 13.62 -3.21
CA SER A 631 -2.07 14.92 -2.64
C SER A 631 -3.28 15.69 -2.15
N VAL A 632 -3.36 15.91 -0.84
CA VAL A 632 -4.50 16.50 -0.16
C VAL A 632 -4.13 17.88 0.41
N SER A 633 -5.00 18.86 0.16
CA SER A 633 -4.90 20.19 0.78
C SER A 633 -5.24 20.18 2.26
N ASP A 634 -4.84 21.23 2.96
CA ASP A 634 -5.31 21.64 4.29
C ASP A 634 -6.85 21.63 4.48
N ARG A 635 -7.60 21.76 3.38
CA ARG A 635 -9.07 21.67 3.31
C ARG A 635 -9.62 20.23 3.13
N GLY A 636 -8.76 19.22 3.13
CA GLY A 636 -9.15 17.83 2.84
C GLY A 636 -9.54 17.57 1.38
N VAL A 637 -10.03 16.37 1.11
CA VAL A 637 -10.70 15.98 -0.14
C VAL A 637 -12.19 16.29 0.00
N SER A 638 -12.79 17.04 -0.94
CA SER A 638 -14.23 17.39 -0.90
C SER A 638 -15.12 16.14 -0.84
N ALA A 639 -16.18 16.18 -0.02
CA ALA A 639 -17.20 15.12 0.08
C ALA A 639 -17.92 14.82 -1.25
N GLU A 640 -17.89 15.74 -2.21
CA GLU A 640 -18.40 15.52 -3.57
C GLU A 640 -17.58 14.47 -4.35
N ARG A 641 -16.31 14.30 -3.98
CA ARG A 641 -15.38 13.31 -4.54
C ARG A 641 -15.37 12.00 -3.79
N ILE A 642 -16.16 11.84 -2.72
CA ILE A 642 -16.11 10.68 -1.83
C ILE A 642 -17.38 9.84 -1.98
N TRP A 643 -17.18 8.57 -2.29
CA TRP A 643 -18.23 7.60 -2.58
C TRP A 643 -18.04 6.39 -1.69
N LEU A 644 -19.07 6.02 -0.92
CA LEU A 644 -19.04 4.79 -0.13
C LEU A 644 -19.32 3.60 -1.05
N VAL A 645 -18.49 2.56 -0.92
CA VAL A 645 -18.66 1.27 -1.58
C VAL A 645 -19.44 0.32 -0.68
N ASN A 646 -20.39 -0.42 -1.25
CA ASN A 646 -21.17 -1.42 -0.53
C ASN A 646 -20.31 -2.65 -0.12
N SER A 647 -20.78 -3.43 0.85
CA SER A 647 -20.03 -4.55 1.44
C SER A 647 -19.67 -5.67 0.44
N SER A 648 -20.44 -5.79 -0.66
CA SER A 648 -20.21 -6.74 -1.74
C SER A 648 -19.29 -6.23 -2.87
N LEU A 649 -18.80 -4.98 -2.77
CA LEU A 649 -17.92 -4.33 -3.77
C LEU A 649 -18.55 -4.22 -5.18
N THR A 650 -19.88 -4.17 -5.27
CA THR A 650 -20.65 -4.11 -6.53
C THR A 650 -21.26 -2.74 -6.82
N ARG A 651 -21.36 -1.86 -5.82
CA ARG A 651 -22.03 -0.56 -5.96
C ARG A 651 -21.38 0.51 -5.11
N ALA A 652 -21.42 1.75 -5.57
CA ALA A 652 -21.08 2.91 -4.75
C ALA A 652 -22.02 4.10 -4.98
N ALA A 653 -22.23 4.89 -3.92
CA ALA A 653 -22.98 6.14 -3.94
C ALA A 653 -22.20 7.25 -3.21
N SER A 654 -22.40 8.52 -3.60
CA SER A 654 -21.77 9.66 -2.92
C SER A 654 -22.19 9.72 -1.45
N VAL A 655 -21.24 10.02 -0.54
CA VAL A 655 -21.53 10.15 0.90
C VAL A 655 -22.60 11.22 1.19
N ARG A 656 -22.71 12.25 0.34
CA ARG A 656 -23.76 13.27 0.43
C ARG A 656 -25.16 12.72 0.14
N ALA A 657 -25.29 11.84 -0.87
CA ALA A 657 -26.55 11.20 -1.21
C ALA A 657 -26.97 10.19 -0.13
N ILE A 658 -26.01 9.45 0.44
CA ILE A 658 -26.23 8.52 1.56
C ILE A 658 -26.71 9.26 2.81
N HIS A 659 -26.10 10.39 3.14
CA HIS A 659 -26.56 11.24 4.26
C HIS A 659 -27.96 11.83 4.02
N GLN A 660 -28.29 12.17 2.77
CA GLN A 660 -29.64 12.61 2.39
C GLN A 660 -30.68 11.47 2.49
N ALA A 661 -30.34 10.26 2.07
CA ALA A 661 -31.21 9.08 2.14
C ALA A 661 -31.51 8.69 3.59
N ALA A 662 -30.51 8.71 4.48
CA ALA A 662 -30.70 8.47 5.91
C ALA A 662 -31.55 9.58 6.57
N GLY A 663 -31.33 10.84 6.18
CA GLY A 663 -32.09 11.98 6.72
C GLY A 663 -32.01 12.05 8.25
N HIS A 664 -33.15 11.94 8.92
CA HIS A 664 -33.24 12.03 10.39
C HIS A 664 -32.64 10.82 11.12
N THR A 665 -32.58 9.63 10.49
CA THR A 665 -32.04 8.41 11.14
C THR A 665 -30.51 8.34 11.12
N ALA A 666 -29.85 9.25 10.39
CA ALA A 666 -28.39 9.26 10.23
C ALA A 666 -27.65 9.26 11.58
N ALA A 667 -28.14 10.02 12.57
CA ALA A 667 -27.54 10.10 13.90
C ALA A 667 -27.63 8.78 14.69
N ASP A 668 -28.76 8.08 14.60
CA ASP A 668 -28.97 6.79 15.28
C ASP A 668 -28.12 5.68 14.64
N ILE A 669 -28.01 5.68 13.30
CA ILE A 669 -27.15 4.76 12.56
C ILE A 669 -25.67 5.03 12.91
N GLU A 670 -25.25 6.30 12.97
CA GLU A 670 -23.88 6.69 13.37
C GLU A 670 -23.57 6.23 14.80
N SER A 671 -24.50 6.47 15.74
CA SER A 671 -24.39 6.06 17.15
C SER A 671 -24.31 4.54 17.33
N ALA A 672 -25.10 3.78 16.58
CA ALA A 672 -25.04 2.32 16.56
C ALA A 672 -23.67 1.80 16.06
N THR A 673 -23.13 2.41 15.00
CA THR A 673 -21.78 2.09 14.48
C THR A 673 -20.70 2.33 15.53
N TRP A 674 -20.72 3.48 16.20
CA TRP A 674 -19.76 3.82 17.25
C TRP A 674 -19.85 2.88 18.46
N SER A 675 -21.07 2.43 18.79
CA SER A 675 -21.36 1.48 19.87
C SER A 675 -20.92 0.05 19.58
N GLY A 676 -20.46 -0.25 18.35
CA GLY A 676 -19.98 -1.58 17.95
C GLY A 676 -21.04 -2.50 17.36
N VAL A 677 -22.20 -1.97 16.96
CA VAL A 677 -23.21 -2.74 16.22
C VAL A 677 -22.69 -3.01 14.81
N ASP A 678 -22.74 -4.26 14.35
CA ASP A 678 -22.52 -4.59 12.93
C ASP A 678 -23.76 -4.19 12.11
N ASN A 679 -23.83 -2.91 11.78
CA ASN A 679 -24.86 -2.31 10.94
C ASN A 679 -24.41 -2.11 9.49
N SER A 680 -23.42 -2.87 9.01
CA SER A 680 -22.91 -2.82 7.63
C SER A 680 -24.04 -2.90 6.57
N ALA A 681 -24.98 -3.83 6.76
CA ALA A 681 -26.14 -3.97 5.88
C ALA A 681 -27.07 -2.74 5.82
N VAL A 682 -27.09 -1.89 6.86
CA VAL A 682 -27.87 -0.64 6.84
C VAL A 682 -27.24 0.37 5.89
N TYR A 683 -25.92 0.43 5.81
CA TYR A 683 -25.21 1.27 4.85
C TYR A 683 -25.39 0.78 3.42
N ASP A 684 -25.40 -0.53 3.19
CA ASP A 684 -25.73 -1.11 1.88
C ASP A 684 -27.15 -0.73 1.45
N GLN A 685 -28.13 -0.85 2.35
CA GLN A 685 -29.51 -0.43 2.10
C GLN A 685 -29.64 1.07 1.77
N LEU A 686 -28.83 1.94 2.39
CA LEU A 686 -28.81 3.37 2.05
C LEU A 686 -28.25 3.62 0.65
N ILE A 687 -27.24 2.85 0.21
CA ILE A 687 -26.72 2.90 -1.17
C ILE A 687 -27.80 2.44 -2.16
N ASP A 688 -28.56 1.40 -1.81
CA ASP A 688 -29.65 0.87 -2.64
C ASP A 688 -30.83 1.86 -2.72
N GLN A 689 -31.22 2.50 -1.61
CA GLN A 689 -32.22 3.56 -1.59
C GLN A 689 -31.84 4.75 -2.48
N VAL A 690 -30.56 5.15 -2.52
CA VAL A 690 -30.08 6.18 -3.46
C VAL A 690 -30.29 5.72 -4.91
N ALA A 691 -30.06 4.46 -5.24
CA ALA A 691 -30.29 3.92 -6.59
C ALA A 691 -31.79 3.86 -6.93
N GLU A 692 -32.63 3.37 -6.01
CA GLU A 692 -34.09 3.25 -6.17
C GLU A 692 -34.78 4.61 -6.32
N ALA A 693 -34.27 5.65 -5.65
CA ALA A 693 -34.72 7.03 -5.81
C ALA A 693 -34.27 7.68 -7.14
N GLY A 694 -33.60 6.94 -8.03
CA GLY A 694 -33.04 7.47 -9.28
C GLY A 694 -31.79 8.34 -9.11
N GLY A 695 -31.16 8.28 -7.93
CA GLY A 695 -29.91 8.95 -7.63
C GLY A 695 -28.71 8.32 -8.35
N THR A 696 -27.62 9.09 -8.43
CA THR A 696 -26.43 8.65 -9.16
C THR A 696 -25.63 7.63 -8.37
N VAL A 697 -25.54 6.40 -8.90
CA VAL A 697 -24.72 5.30 -8.36
C VAL A 697 -23.78 4.75 -9.43
N LEU A 698 -22.65 4.20 -9.00
CA LEU A 698 -21.74 3.41 -9.83
C LEU A 698 -21.95 1.93 -9.52
N ASN A 699 -21.88 1.07 -10.54
CA ASN A 699 -22.14 -0.38 -10.43
C ASN A 699 -21.05 -1.19 -11.15
N TRP A 700 -20.73 -2.37 -10.61
CA TRP A 700 -19.71 -3.28 -11.11
C TRP A 700 -20.13 -4.76 -10.93
N PRO A 701 -19.55 -5.71 -11.69
CA PRO A 701 -19.73 -7.15 -11.46
C PRO A 701 -19.18 -7.60 -10.10
N ALA A 702 -19.83 -8.56 -9.45
CA ALA A 702 -19.45 -9.07 -8.12
C ALA A 702 -18.15 -9.88 -8.09
N ASP A 703 -17.73 -10.38 -9.25
CA ASP A 703 -16.48 -11.09 -9.52
C ASP A 703 -15.40 -10.17 -10.15
N GLY A 704 -15.72 -8.90 -10.38
CA GLY A 704 -14.85 -7.93 -11.04
C GLY A 704 -13.66 -7.53 -10.18
N LYS A 705 -12.44 -7.75 -10.67
CA LYS A 705 -11.26 -7.01 -10.21
C LYS A 705 -11.36 -5.57 -10.72
N ILE A 706 -11.88 -4.66 -9.90
CA ILE A 706 -12.01 -3.24 -10.24
C ILE A 706 -10.76 -2.48 -9.81
N PHE A 707 -10.10 -1.87 -10.79
CA PHE A 707 -8.94 -1.01 -10.59
C PHE A 707 -9.28 0.47 -10.87
N ALA A 708 -8.36 1.35 -10.48
CA ALA A 708 -8.45 2.80 -10.61
C ALA A 708 -8.85 3.27 -12.01
N ASP A 709 -8.26 2.65 -13.04
CA ASP A 709 -8.46 2.97 -14.46
C ASP A 709 -9.82 2.51 -14.99
N ASP A 710 -10.47 1.54 -14.33
CA ASP A 710 -11.75 0.97 -14.76
C ASP A 710 -12.95 1.85 -14.30
N VAL A 711 -12.72 2.85 -13.43
CA VAL A 711 -13.75 3.72 -12.88
C VAL A 711 -14.12 4.84 -13.86
N THR A 712 -15.29 4.69 -14.48
CA THR A 712 -15.91 5.76 -15.29
C THR A 712 -16.88 6.58 -14.43
N TRP A 713 -16.51 7.82 -14.12
CA TRP A 713 -17.38 8.74 -13.39
C TRP A 713 -18.58 9.22 -14.22
N PRO A 714 -19.76 9.41 -13.61
CA PRO A 714 -20.94 9.91 -14.29
C PRO A 714 -20.69 11.35 -14.78
N VAL A 715 -21.09 11.62 -16.02
CA VAL A 715 -21.02 12.98 -16.59
C VAL A 715 -22.11 13.83 -15.93
N SER A 716 -21.73 14.97 -15.35
CA SER A 716 -22.70 15.95 -14.86
C SER A 716 -23.63 16.36 -16.00
N ARG A 717 -24.93 16.12 -15.85
CA ARG A 717 -25.94 16.72 -16.73
C ARG A 717 -25.96 18.22 -16.41
N SER A 718 -25.48 19.01 -17.37
CA SER A 718 -25.47 20.48 -17.38
C SER A 718 -26.88 21.05 -17.44
#